data_AF-B6QVW4-F1
#
_entry.id   AF-B6QVW4-F1
#
_cell.length_a   1.000
_cell.length_b   1.000
_cell.length_c   1.000
_cell.angle_alpha   90.00
_cell.angle_beta   90.00
_cell.angle_gamma   90.00
#
_symmetry.space_group_name_H-M   'P 1'
#
loop_
_entity.id
_entity.type
_entity.pdbx_description
1 polymer ?
#
loop_
_entity_poly.entity_id
_entity_poly.type
_entity_poly.pdbx_seq_one_letter_code
_entity_poly.pdbx_strand_id
1 'polypeptide(L)'
;MARKDKDNGPEFVPLTNRSHRSSASFSSTDSLSSDGSLFGDDDVNALHSQKITRTQLPEENPYRDDDVELERGDNIFSRPTENSKRNRGSRLIWVVGLLCLGGWILAFVLFWGRRNSELSSSIAAVHGADSATGSTSYGKPLTLDGVLNGSWGRRRHSISWVAGPNGQDGLLLERDEDEKKAYLRVESIHSRQNQTDAREGWVLMESGAFAVNGKSLQPSATWPSPDFKSVLVAANAVSNWRHSFTATYWLFDVDTQTAQPLDPDEPKGRIQLASWSPQSDAVVFTRDNNLYLRKLDSDKVSQLTKDGGKDVFNGVPDWVYEEEVFGTDSTTWWSKDGKYVAFLRTNESMVPEFPIEYYMSRPSGKKPPAGLDKYPDVRKIKYPKAGSPNPVVTLQFYDIENAEVFSVNVSGGFADDDRLITEVVWASSGKVLVKEFNRESDVIRTVLIDVPSRTGELVRVDNFAQDDGGWAEVTQSTTFIPADPANGRPDDGYIDIIVHDGYDHWGYFTPVNNSVPVLLTSGPWEVVDTEPAVDLANNIVYFVASKESPTQRHVYSVKLDGSDLQPLTDVTKAGYYDASFSIGGGYVLLSYDGPRVPWQKVINTPSNQNPFEEIIEQNEQLSKMIEKYALPAEIYQNITIDNVTLQVVERRPPHFNPVKKYPVLFWLYGGPGSQSVDRRFSVDFQSYVASTLGYIVVTVDGRGTGHIGRAARTIVRGNLGYWEARDQIETAKAWAKKPYVDKDHIAIWGWSYGGFMTLKTLEQDAGQTFQYGMAVSPVTDWRFYDSIYTERYMHTPEHNPTGYEHSAISNMTALQQNVRFLVMHGTADDNVHFQNTLSLIDKLDMAGVENYDVHVYPDSDHSIYFHNAHKMVYDRLSSWLVTAFTDGWQQGNSVLPVT
;
A
#
# COMPACT_ATOMS: atom_id res chain seq x y z
N MET A 1 39.33 12.87 27.66
CA MET A 1 39.02 11.54 27.12
C MET A 1 37.81 11.01 27.87
N ALA A 2 36.64 11.05 27.22
CA ALA A 2 35.33 10.50 27.60
C ALA A 2 34.23 11.50 27.21
N ARG A 3 33.67 11.34 26.00
CA ARG A 3 32.30 11.71 25.70
C ARG A 3 31.68 10.54 24.97
N LYS A 4 30.89 9.77 25.71
CA LYS A 4 29.87 8.86 25.19
C LYS A 4 28.68 9.74 24.80
N ASP A 5 28.34 9.81 23.52
CA ASP A 5 27.05 10.32 23.09
C ASP A 5 26.48 9.38 22.02
N LYS A 6 25.51 8.59 22.49
CA LYS A 6 24.31 8.07 21.83
C LYS A 6 24.48 7.27 20.52
N ASP A 7 24.50 5.94 20.71
CA ASP A 7 24.03 4.96 19.74
C ASP A 7 22.61 5.31 19.28
N ASN A 8 22.48 5.74 18.02
CA ASN A 8 21.29 5.46 17.23
C ASN A 8 21.54 4.10 16.58
N GLY A 9 20.80 3.07 17.01
CA GLY A 9 20.96 1.71 16.48
C GLY A 9 20.70 1.64 14.96
N PRO A 10 21.41 0.76 14.23
CA PRO A 10 21.30 0.60 12.79
C PRO A 10 19.96 -0.03 12.37
N GLU A 11 19.37 0.49 11.29
CA GLU A 11 18.16 -0.05 10.66
C GLU A 11 18.48 -1.37 9.95
N PHE A 12 17.77 -2.43 10.30
CA PHE A 12 17.87 -3.75 9.67
C PHE A 12 16.86 -3.82 8.52
N VAL A 13 17.30 -4.16 7.31
CA VAL A 13 16.41 -4.34 6.15
C VAL A 13 16.33 -5.85 5.81
N PRO A 14 15.20 -6.52 6.08
CA PRO A 14 15.01 -7.94 5.78
C PRO A 14 14.68 -8.19 4.31
N LEU A 15 15.13 -9.34 3.79
CA LEU A 15 14.85 -9.82 2.43
C LEU A 15 14.23 -11.21 2.46
N THR A 16 13.12 -11.40 1.73
CA THR A 16 12.37 -12.65 1.44
C THR A 16 11.35 -13.16 2.48
N ASN A 17 10.12 -12.73 2.36
CA ASN A 17 9.10 -13.54 1.68
C ASN A 17 8.33 -12.51 0.86
N ARG A 18 7.88 -12.81 -0.36
CA ARG A 18 7.06 -11.83 -1.08
C ARG A 18 5.85 -11.58 -0.19
N SER A 19 5.75 -10.40 0.42
CA SER A 19 4.59 -10.07 1.22
C SER A 19 3.43 -10.02 0.24
N HIS A 20 2.60 -11.06 0.19
CA HIS A 20 1.28 -10.97 -0.40
C HIS A 20 0.51 -9.99 0.49
N ARG A 21 0.54 -8.70 0.12
CA ARG A 21 -0.35 -7.71 0.72
C ARG A 21 -1.75 -8.08 0.25
N SER A 22 -2.70 -8.01 1.17
CA SER A 22 -4.11 -8.31 0.92
C SER A 22 -4.65 -7.53 -0.27
N SER A 23 -5.49 -8.18 -1.09
CA SER A 23 -6.28 -7.54 -2.14
C SER A 23 -7.10 -6.34 -1.63
N ALA A 24 -7.58 -6.39 -0.38
CA ALA A 24 -8.30 -5.28 0.26
C ALA A 24 -7.41 -4.06 0.59
N SER A 25 -6.08 -4.17 0.44
CA SER A 25 -5.13 -3.08 0.66
C SER A 25 -4.65 -2.39 -0.62
N PHE A 26 -5.18 -2.75 -1.79
CA PHE A 26 -5.03 -1.97 -3.02
C PHE A 26 -5.88 -0.68 -2.97
N SER A 27 -5.57 0.23 -2.04
CA SER A 27 -5.78 1.64 -2.36
C SER A 27 -4.61 2.05 -3.26
N SER A 28 -4.88 2.35 -4.52
CA SER A 28 -3.89 2.87 -5.48
C SER A 28 -3.20 4.16 -5.03
N THR A 29 -3.57 4.71 -3.86
CA THR A 29 -2.90 5.80 -3.16
C THR A 29 -1.66 5.40 -2.34
N ASP A 30 -1.47 4.12 -1.99
CA ASP A 30 -0.25 3.62 -1.32
C ASP A 30 0.84 3.23 -2.34
N SER A 31 0.88 3.95 -3.47
CA SER A 31 1.96 3.94 -4.43
C SER A 31 3.27 4.39 -3.74
N LEU A 32 4.14 3.40 -3.50
CA LEU A 32 5.57 3.48 -3.15
C LEU A 32 5.96 3.95 -1.73
N SER A 33 6.41 2.96 -0.94
CA SER A 33 7.54 3.11 0.00
C SER A 33 8.76 2.34 -0.54
N SER A 34 9.31 2.77 -1.66
CA SER A 34 10.68 2.41 -2.07
C SER A 34 11.17 3.43 -3.08
N ASP A 35 11.70 4.54 -2.60
CA ASP A 35 12.87 5.23 -3.15
C ASP A 35 13.00 6.60 -2.46
N GLY A 36 13.78 6.60 -1.40
CA GLY A 36 14.22 7.78 -0.67
C GLY A 36 15.71 7.77 -0.42
N SER A 37 16.51 7.13 -1.27
CA SER A 37 17.93 7.50 -1.41
C SER A 37 18.04 8.40 -2.63
N LEU A 38 17.85 9.70 -2.38
CA LEU A 38 18.26 10.75 -3.29
C LEU A 38 19.72 10.49 -3.68
N PHE A 39 19.96 10.16 -4.95
CA PHE A 39 21.23 10.41 -5.62
C PHE A 39 21.47 11.93 -5.58
N GLY A 40 22.01 12.41 -4.47
CA GLY A 40 22.73 13.66 -4.43
C GLY A 40 24.16 13.36 -4.85
N ASP A 41 24.51 13.76 -6.07
CA ASP A 41 25.91 14.01 -6.43
C ASP A 41 26.52 14.90 -5.35
N ASP A 42 27.45 14.37 -4.56
CA ASP A 42 28.44 15.19 -3.87
C ASP A 42 29.71 14.36 -3.64
N ASP A 43 30.55 14.45 -4.66
CA ASP A 43 31.97 14.15 -4.67
C ASP A 43 32.71 15.15 -3.75
N VAL A 44 32.42 15.23 -2.43
CA VAL A 44 33.16 16.10 -1.50
C VAL A 44 33.14 15.55 -0.06
N ASN A 45 34.17 14.78 0.32
CA ASN A 45 34.92 14.89 1.60
C ASN A 45 35.79 13.65 1.85
N ALA A 46 36.71 13.36 0.93
CA ALA A 46 37.96 12.69 1.27
C ALA A 46 39.09 13.73 1.24
N LEU A 47 39.94 13.70 2.26
CA LEU A 47 41.23 14.41 2.41
C LEU A 47 41.19 15.79 3.09
N HIS A 48 41.17 15.73 4.42
CA HIS A 48 41.95 16.65 5.24
C HIS A 48 43.42 16.18 5.29
N SER A 49 44.32 17.12 4.98
CA SER A 49 45.79 17.09 5.12
C SER A 49 46.61 16.45 3.98
N GLN A 50 47.02 17.27 3.02
CA GLN A 50 48.43 17.67 2.88
C GLN A 50 48.58 18.89 1.95
N LYS A 51 49.38 19.84 2.42
CA LYS A 51 49.68 21.16 1.83
C LYS A 51 50.32 21.05 0.45
N ILE A 52 49.78 21.71 -0.60
CA ILE A 52 50.57 22.33 -1.68
C ILE A 52 49.91 23.65 -2.15
N THR A 53 50.81 24.58 -2.44
CA THR A 53 50.81 26.02 -2.72
C THR A 53 49.94 26.55 -3.88
N ARG A 54 49.13 27.57 -3.57
CA ARG A 54 48.95 28.90 -4.21
C ARG A 54 49.31 29.11 -5.70
N THR A 55 48.28 29.35 -6.54
CA THR A 55 48.24 30.20 -7.77
C THR A 55 46.77 30.55 -8.06
N GLN A 56 46.26 31.73 -7.69
CA GLN A 56 45.93 32.90 -8.55
C GLN A 56 45.01 32.65 -9.78
N LEU A 57 43.72 33.05 -9.64
CA LEU A 57 42.79 33.87 -10.48
C LEU A 57 42.79 33.72 -12.03
N PRO A 58 41.66 33.91 -12.77
CA PRO A 58 40.67 35.01 -12.58
C PRO A 58 39.17 34.74 -12.91
N GLU A 59 38.32 35.71 -12.48
CA GLU A 59 37.09 36.30 -13.10
C GLU A 59 35.91 35.38 -13.55
N GLU A 60 34.62 35.70 -13.46
CA GLU A 60 33.83 36.92 -13.19
C GLU A 60 32.35 36.50 -12.87
N ASN A 61 31.62 37.38 -12.17
CA ASN A 61 30.18 37.39 -11.80
C ASN A 61 29.29 37.66 -13.05
N PRO A 62 27.92 37.55 -13.13
CA PRO A 62 26.94 38.23 -12.23
C PRO A 62 25.48 37.71 -12.21
N TYR A 63 25.01 36.99 -11.19
CA TYR A 63 23.58 36.98 -10.80
C TYR A 63 23.43 36.62 -9.31
N ARG A 64 23.43 37.64 -8.44
CA ARG A 64 23.04 37.49 -7.04
C ARG A 64 22.31 38.76 -6.62
N ASP A 65 21.03 38.61 -6.29
CA ASP A 65 20.21 39.66 -5.68
C ASP A 65 20.67 39.88 -4.23
N ASP A 66 20.84 41.16 -3.89
CA ASP A 66 21.37 41.64 -2.62
C ASP A 66 20.34 41.52 -1.49
N ASP A 67 20.62 40.67 -0.51
CA ASP A 67 19.99 40.75 0.81
C ASP A 67 20.54 41.98 1.55
N VAL A 68 19.64 42.92 1.84
CA VAL A 68 19.94 44.15 2.59
C VAL A 68 20.11 43.80 4.08
N GLU A 69 21.34 43.55 4.50
CA GLU A 69 21.74 43.58 5.91
C GLU A 69 21.70 45.01 6.45
N LEU A 70 20.77 45.26 7.37
CA LEU A 70 20.80 46.42 8.26
C LEU A 70 21.68 46.10 9.48
N GLU A 71 22.97 46.33 9.37
CA GLU A 71 23.83 46.61 10.52
C GLU A 71 23.93 48.13 10.77
N ARG A 72 23.63 48.52 12.02
CA ARG A 72 24.31 49.53 12.87
C ARG A 72 23.34 50.44 13.60
N GLY A 73 23.45 50.40 14.91
CA GLY A 73 22.82 51.34 15.83
C GLY A 73 23.40 51.18 17.22
N ASP A 74 24.66 51.60 17.35
CA ASP A 74 25.43 51.58 18.59
C ASP A 74 24.71 52.22 19.78
N ASN A 75 24.92 51.58 20.92
CA ASN A 75 24.60 52.06 22.26
C ASN A 75 25.29 53.39 22.56
N ILE A 76 24.59 54.52 22.41
CA ILE A 76 24.98 55.80 22.99
C ILE A 76 23.75 56.46 23.62
N PHE A 77 23.47 56.14 24.88
CA PHE A 77 22.84 57.09 25.79
C PHE A 77 23.58 57.10 27.13
N SER A 78 24.49 58.05 27.20
CA SER A 78 25.17 58.60 28.35
C SER A 78 24.23 58.94 29.51
N ARG A 79 24.68 58.62 30.72
CA ARG A 79 24.15 59.08 32.02
C ARG A 79 24.21 60.61 32.12
N PRO A 80 23.13 61.24 32.62
CA PRO A 80 23.25 62.44 33.43
C PRO A 80 22.93 62.11 34.89
N THR A 81 23.90 62.40 35.74
CA THR A 81 23.68 62.80 37.13
C THR A 81 22.81 64.06 37.14
N GLU A 82 21.69 64.05 37.87
CA GLU A 82 21.32 65.17 38.73
C GLU A 82 20.20 64.81 39.70
N ASN A 83 20.47 65.12 40.97
CA ASN A 83 19.53 65.10 42.07
C ASN A 83 18.36 66.04 41.77
N SER A 84 17.18 65.50 41.45
CA SER A 84 15.95 66.29 41.50
C SER A 84 14.85 65.55 42.25
N LYS A 85 14.08 66.37 42.96
CA LYS A 85 13.25 66.01 44.10
C LYS A 85 12.24 64.92 43.74
N ARG A 86 12.17 63.93 44.63
CA ARG A 86 11.22 62.81 44.71
C ARG A 86 9.77 63.30 44.57
N ASN A 87 9.31 63.49 43.33
CA ASN A 87 7.94 63.87 43.02
C ASN A 87 7.01 62.68 43.26
N ARG A 88 5.89 62.95 43.94
CA ARG A 88 4.88 61.98 44.41
C ARG A 88 4.27 61.07 43.32
N GLY A 89 4.59 61.28 42.04
CA GLY A 89 4.09 60.48 40.91
C GLY A 89 4.70 59.08 40.76
N SER A 90 5.92 58.82 41.24
CA SER A 90 6.55 57.49 41.06
C SER A 90 5.92 56.39 41.91
N ARG A 91 5.25 56.75 43.02
CA ARG A 91 4.49 55.79 43.83
C ARG A 91 3.28 55.24 43.08
N LEU A 92 2.65 56.03 42.21
CA LEU A 92 1.46 55.59 41.47
C LEU A 92 1.82 54.51 40.44
N ILE A 93 2.96 54.65 39.76
CA ILE A 93 3.43 53.67 38.76
C ILE A 93 3.78 52.33 39.42
N TRP A 94 4.43 52.35 40.59
CA TRP A 94 4.70 51.13 41.36
C TRP A 94 3.43 50.46 41.90
N VAL A 95 2.44 51.26 42.33
CA VAL A 95 1.14 50.73 42.78
C VAL A 95 0.37 50.10 41.61
N VAL A 96 0.33 50.74 40.44
CA VAL A 96 -0.31 50.18 39.25
C VAL A 96 0.42 48.91 38.80
N GLY A 97 1.75 48.91 38.77
CA GLY A 97 2.54 47.71 38.44
C GLY A 97 2.28 46.54 39.40
N LEU A 98 2.20 46.81 40.71
CA LEU A 98 1.87 45.80 41.72
C LEU A 98 0.41 45.34 41.64
N LEU A 99 -0.54 46.22 41.30
CA LEU A 99 -1.93 45.86 41.06
C LEU A 99 -2.09 45.00 39.80
N CYS A 100 -1.37 45.30 38.73
CA CYS A 100 -1.32 44.47 37.53
C CYS A 100 -0.71 43.10 37.84
N LEU A 101 0.40 43.05 38.58
CA LEU A 101 1.03 41.79 39.00
C LEU A 101 0.12 40.98 39.92
N GLY A 102 -0.52 41.65 40.89
CA GLY A 102 -1.50 41.05 41.79
C GLY A 102 -2.75 40.54 41.08
N GLY A 103 -3.24 41.28 40.06
CA GLY A 103 -4.31 40.85 39.18
C GLY A 103 -3.92 39.65 38.33
N TRP A 104 -2.68 39.61 37.83
CA TRP A 104 -2.14 38.47 37.09
C TRP A 104 -1.98 37.23 37.97
N ILE A 105 -1.46 37.39 39.19
CA ILE A 105 -1.34 36.32 40.18
C ILE A 105 -2.73 35.84 40.61
N LEU A 106 -3.68 36.74 40.84
CA LEU A 106 -5.05 36.38 41.20
C LEU A 106 -5.74 35.65 40.05
N ALA A 107 -5.59 36.10 38.80
CA ALA A 107 -6.09 35.41 37.63
C ALA A 107 -5.45 34.02 37.49
N PHE A 108 -4.15 33.88 37.75
CA PHE A 108 -3.45 32.61 37.74
C PHE A 108 -3.92 31.67 38.87
N VAL A 109 -4.12 32.18 40.10
CA VAL A 109 -4.66 31.40 41.22
C VAL A 109 -6.12 31.02 40.99
N LEU A 110 -6.93 31.90 40.41
CA LEU A 110 -8.31 31.61 40.02
C LEU A 110 -8.36 30.59 38.88
N PHE A 111 -7.44 30.68 37.91
CA PHE A 111 -7.28 29.69 36.83
C PHE A 111 -6.86 28.33 37.39
N TRP A 112 -5.91 28.31 38.33
CA TRP A 112 -5.44 27.08 38.98
C TRP A 112 -6.48 26.49 39.94
N GLY A 113 -7.20 27.34 40.70
CA GLY A 113 -8.28 26.95 41.60
C GLY A 113 -9.56 26.53 40.88
N ARG A 114 -9.76 27.02 39.64
CA ARG A 114 -10.77 26.53 38.68
C ARG A 114 -10.27 25.35 37.85
N ARG A 115 -9.28 24.56 38.31
CA ARG A 115 -9.24 23.11 37.99
C ARG A 115 -10.48 22.42 38.57
N ASN A 116 -11.65 22.88 38.13
CA ASN A 116 -12.93 22.23 38.28
C ASN A 116 -12.89 20.99 37.39
N SER A 117 -13.28 19.87 37.98
CA SER A 117 -13.51 18.58 37.34
C SER A 117 -14.33 18.64 36.05
N GLU A 118 -15.09 19.72 35.82
CA GLU A 118 -15.88 19.94 34.60
C GLU A 118 -15.05 20.21 33.35
N LEU A 119 -13.87 20.85 33.45
CA LEU A 119 -13.01 21.04 32.28
C LEU A 119 -12.36 19.70 31.88
N SER A 120 -11.95 18.89 32.86
CA SER A 120 -11.41 17.56 32.62
C SER A 120 -12.45 16.59 32.05
N SER A 121 -13.72 16.66 32.48
CA SER A 121 -14.78 15.82 31.91
C SER A 121 -15.16 16.25 30.48
N SER A 122 -15.17 17.56 30.18
CA SER A 122 -15.40 18.03 28.81
C SER A 122 -14.25 17.69 27.86
N ILE A 123 -13.00 17.76 28.30
CA ILE A 123 -11.82 17.36 27.49
C ILE A 123 -11.80 15.83 27.31
N ALA A 124 -12.12 15.05 28.35
CA ALA A 124 -12.27 13.60 28.24
C ALA A 124 -13.47 13.17 27.38
N ALA A 125 -14.50 14.01 27.23
CA ALA A 125 -15.62 13.77 26.33
C ALA A 125 -15.34 14.17 24.86
N VAL A 126 -14.32 15.02 24.62
CA VAL A 126 -13.89 15.43 23.28
C VAL A 126 -12.95 14.40 22.65
N HIS A 127 -12.26 13.58 23.45
CA HIS A 127 -11.37 12.53 22.97
C HIS A 127 -11.95 11.15 23.31
N GLY A 128 -12.22 10.32 22.30
CA GLY A 128 -12.54 8.91 22.55
C GLY A 128 -11.41 8.23 23.33
N ALA A 129 -11.74 7.29 24.22
CA ALA A 129 -10.76 6.52 24.99
C ALA A 129 -9.73 5.80 24.11
N ASP A 130 -10.08 5.58 22.84
CA ASP A 130 -9.27 4.92 21.82
C ASP A 130 -8.44 5.89 20.95
N SER A 131 -8.52 7.21 21.14
CA SER A 131 -7.72 8.15 20.31
C SER A 131 -6.24 8.12 20.68
N ALA A 132 -5.35 8.20 19.69
CA ALA A 132 -3.90 8.30 19.90
C ALA A 132 -3.50 9.43 20.86
N THR A 133 -4.29 10.52 20.85
CA THR A 133 -3.95 11.78 21.52
C THR A 133 -4.13 11.78 23.03
N GLY A 134 -4.91 10.85 23.61
CA GLY A 134 -5.04 10.63 25.06
C GLY A 134 -5.43 11.82 25.97
N SER A 135 -5.39 13.10 25.53
CA SER A 135 -5.97 14.32 26.13
C SER A 135 -5.28 15.65 25.74
N THR A 136 -4.19 15.72 24.97
CA THR A 136 -3.51 17.03 24.80
C THR A 136 -4.01 17.80 23.57
N SER A 137 -5.10 18.55 23.74
CA SER A 137 -5.49 19.61 22.80
C SER A 137 -4.41 20.72 22.64
N TYR A 138 -3.39 20.72 23.49
CA TYR A 138 -2.31 21.70 23.54
C TYR A 138 -1.07 21.18 22.80
N GLY A 139 -0.58 21.96 21.82
CA GLY A 139 0.62 21.64 21.06
C GLY A 139 0.86 22.63 19.92
N LYS A 140 1.96 22.47 19.17
CA LYS A 140 2.18 23.22 17.93
C LYS A 140 1.18 22.77 16.86
N PRO A 141 0.74 23.66 15.95
CA PRO A 141 0.00 23.23 14.77
C PRO A 141 0.87 22.33 13.89
N LEU A 142 0.22 21.43 13.15
CA LEU A 142 0.91 20.67 12.10
C LEU A 142 1.34 21.63 10.97
N THR A 143 2.36 21.26 10.22
CA THR A 143 2.71 21.94 8.97
C THR A 143 2.44 20.98 7.82
N LEU A 144 2.04 21.51 6.67
CA LEU A 144 1.82 20.68 5.49
C LEU A 144 3.12 19.95 5.10
N ASP A 145 4.24 20.67 5.03
CA ASP A 145 5.56 20.07 4.82
C ASP A 145 5.89 18.97 5.84
N GLY A 146 5.54 19.16 7.11
CA GLY A 146 5.82 18.18 8.16
C GLY A 146 4.98 16.91 8.04
N VAL A 147 3.79 17.01 7.45
CA VAL A 147 2.94 15.86 7.11
C VAL A 147 3.45 15.14 5.86
N LEU A 148 3.86 15.90 4.83
CA LEU A 148 4.28 15.35 3.53
C LEU A 148 5.70 14.77 3.52
N ASN A 149 6.60 15.25 4.37
CA ASN A 149 8.00 14.83 4.37
C ASN A 149 8.28 13.52 5.14
N GLY A 150 7.24 12.79 5.56
CA GLY A 150 7.38 11.52 6.28
C GLY A 150 7.77 11.64 7.75
N SER A 151 7.85 12.85 8.34
CA SER A 151 8.22 13.04 9.77
C SER A 151 7.28 12.31 10.74
N TRP A 152 6.04 12.05 10.34
CA TRP A 152 5.03 11.32 11.11
C TRP A 152 4.95 9.82 10.78
N GLY A 153 5.82 9.35 9.87
CA GLY A 153 5.90 7.93 9.52
C GLY A 153 6.16 7.08 10.76
N ARG A 154 5.41 6.00 10.90
CA ARG A 154 5.74 4.96 11.87
C ARG A 154 6.95 4.19 11.35
N ARG A 155 7.98 4.02 12.18
CA ARG A 155 9.02 3.04 11.91
C ARG A 155 8.39 1.66 12.04
N ARG A 156 8.67 0.84 11.04
CA ARG A 156 8.20 -0.53 10.94
C ARG A 156 9.32 -1.36 10.35
N HIS A 157 9.54 -2.51 10.93
CA HIS A 157 10.50 -3.52 10.51
C HIS A 157 9.70 -4.69 9.95
N SER A 158 10.16 -5.28 8.86
CA SER A 158 9.72 -6.62 8.47
C SER A 158 10.58 -7.66 9.19
N ILE A 159 10.19 -8.93 9.12
CA ILE A 159 11.09 -10.05 9.38
C ILE A 159 10.95 -10.97 8.17
N SER A 160 12.09 -11.44 7.65
CA SER A 160 12.11 -12.51 6.67
C SER A 160 12.25 -13.83 7.41
N TRP A 161 11.17 -14.58 7.47
CA TRP A 161 11.17 -15.94 7.99
C TRP A 161 11.63 -16.91 6.91
N VAL A 162 12.54 -17.81 7.25
CA VAL A 162 13.01 -18.87 6.35
C VAL A 162 12.87 -20.24 7.01
N ALA A 163 12.62 -21.26 6.20
CA ALA A 163 12.59 -22.64 6.68
C ALA A 163 14.00 -23.16 6.89
N GLY A 164 14.25 -23.90 7.97
CA GLY A 164 15.53 -24.58 8.16
C GLY A 164 15.66 -25.83 7.26
N PRO A 165 16.88 -26.22 6.83
CA PRO A 165 17.12 -27.41 6.01
C PRO A 165 16.62 -28.71 6.66
N ASN A 166 16.50 -28.74 7.99
CA ASN A 166 16.00 -29.88 8.76
C ASN A 166 14.60 -29.64 9.34
N GLY A 167 13.84 -28.69 8.80
CA GLY A 167 12.51 -28.32 9.30
C GLY A 167 12.53 -27.49 10.59
N GLN A 168 13.65 -26.81 10.89
CA GLN A 168 13.71 -25.87 12.01
C GLN A 168 12.80 -24.67 11.75
N ASP A 169 12.16 -24.17 12.81
CA ASP A 169 11.30 -22.99 12.79
C ASP A 169 11.93 -21.81 13.55
N GLY A 170 11.46 -20.59 13.27
CA GLY A 170 11.94 -19.37 13.90
C GLY A 170 13.32 -18.92 13.40
N LEU A 171 13.70 -19.29 12.18
CA LEU A 171 14.91 -18.80 11.52
C LEU A 171 14.62 -17.51 10.74
N LEU A 172 15.57 -16.58 10.82
CA LEU A 172 15.50 -15.27 10.18
C LEU A 172 16.57 -15.18 9.09
N LEU A 173 16.21 -14.69 7.90
CA LEU A 173 17.20 -14.24 6.93
C LEU A 173 17.51 -12.76 7.15
N GLU A 174 18.75 -12.48 7.51
CA GLU A 174 19.23 -11.14 7.81
C GLU A 174 20.25 -10.68 6.77
N ARG A 175 20.06 -9.46 6.27
CA ARG A 175 21.01 -8.72 5.43
C ARG A 175 21.56 -7.53 6.23
N ASP A 176 22.88 -7.37 6.25
CA ASP A 176 23.57 -6.30 6.98
C ASP A 176 24.59 -5.60 6.06
N GLU A 177 24.24 -4.40 5.60
CA GLU A 177 25.08 -3.58 4.72
C GLU A 177 26.38 -3.11 5.40
N ASP A 178 26.38 -3.00 6.73
CA ASP A 178 27.58 -2.61 7.49
C ASP A 178 28.51 -3.80 7.75
N GLU A 179 28.12 -5.02 7.34
CA GLU A 179 28.87 -6.27 7.48
C GLU A 179 29.39 -6.51 8.92
N LYS A 180 28.65 -6.08 9.96
CA LYS A 180 29.14 -6.13 11.34
C LYS A 180 29.41 -7.54 11.83
N LYS A 181 28.65 -8.50 11.28
CA LYS A 181 28.88 -9.95 11.43
C LYS A 181 29.23 -10.57 10.07
N ALA A 182 28.33 -10.43 9.12
CA ALA A 182 28.40 -10.91 7.74
C ALA A 182 27.26 -10.26 6.95
N TYR A 183 27.43 -10.12 5.64
CA TYR A 183 26.45 -9.47 4.77
C TYR A 183 25.09 -10.18 4.69
N LEU A 184 25.08 -11.51 4.50
CA LEU A 184 23.85 -12.31 4.45
C LEU A 184 23.99 -13.51 5.37
N ARG A 185 23.04 -13.70 6.29
CA ARG A 185 23.07 -14.78 7.27
C ARG A 185 21.68 -15.29 7.62
N VAL A 186 21.62 -16.52 8.08
CA VAL A 186 20.43 -17.09 8.73
C VAL A 186 20.73 -17.24 10.21
N GLU A 187 19.90 -16.67 11.08
CA GLU A 187 20.05 -16.82 12.53
C GLU A 187 18.71 -17.27 13.16
N SER A 188 18.78 -18.08 14.21
CA SER A 188 17.61 -18.34 15.05
C SER A 188 17.15 -17.05 15.74
N ILE A 189 15.84 -16.85 15.86
CA ILE A 189 15.23 -15.73 16.59
C ILE A 189 15.77 -15.60 18.04
N HIS A 190 16.16 -16.73 18.66
CA HIS A 190 16.75 -16.77 20.01
C HIS A 190 18.12 -16.10 20.12
N SER A 191 18.88 -16.03 19.03
CA SER A 191 20.20 -15.40 18.99
C SER A 191 20.15 -13.89 19.29
N ARG A 192 18.98 -13.25 19.11
CA ARG A 192 18.75 -11.83 19.40
C ARG A 192 18.73 -11.52 20.90
N GLN A 193 18.32 -12.48 21.74
CA GLN A 193 18.35 -12.33 23.21
C GLN A 193 19.70 -12.77 23.80
N ASN A 194 20.28 -13.86 23.28
CA ASN A 194 21.53 -14.44 23.78
C ASN A 194 22.61 -14.44 22.69
N GLN A 195 23.54 -13.47 22.75
CA GLN A 195 24.71 -13.44 21.84
C GLN A 195 25.57 -14.72 21.90
N THR A 196 25.50 -15.49 22.99
CA THR A 196 26.22 -16.76 23.18
C THR A 196 25.56 -17.98 22.53
N ASP A 197 24.28 -17.91 22.16
CA ASP A 197 23.55 -19.01 21.50
C ASP A 197 23.66 -18.97 19.96
N ALA A 198 24.73 -18.36 19.44
CA ALA A 198 25.11 -18.36 18.02
C ALA A 198 25.40 -19.76 17.41
N ARG A 199 24.96 -20.85 18.06
CA ARG A 199 25.19 -22.23 17.62
C ARG A 199 24.29 -22.67 16.46
N GLU A 200 23.19 -21.97 16.20
CA GLU A 200 22.29 -22.26 15.08
C GLU A 200 22.19 -21.05 14.15
N GLY A 201 23.29 -20.76 13.45
CA GLY A 201 23.32 -19.75 12.42
C GLY A 201 24.20 -20.17 11.24
N TRP A 202 23.87 -19.64 10.07
CA TRP A 202 24.59 -19.84 8.83
C TRP A 202 25.04 -18.48 8.31
N VAL A 203 26.35 -18.30 8.12
CA VAL A 203 26.85 -17.19 7.31
C VAL A 203 26.76 -17.63 5.86
N LEU A 204 25.93 -16.96 5.07
CA LEU A 204 25.72 -17.31 3.66
C LEU A 204 26.66 -16.49 2.77
N MET A 205 26.74 -15.19 3.01
CA MET A 205 27.67 -14.29 2.33
C MET A 205 28.40 -13.45 3.37
N GLU A 206 29.72 -13.54 3.42
CA GLU A 206 30.56 -12.79 4.34
C GLU A 206 30.54 -11.28 4.02
N SER A 207 30.63 -10.93 2.73
CA SER A 207 30.62 -9.55 2.24
C SER A 207 29.52 -9.29 1.21
N GLY A 208 29.03 -8.05 1.18
CA GLY A 208 28.12 -7.49 0.18
C GLY A 208 28.79 -7.21 -1.15
N ALA A 209 30.09 -7.43 -1.25
CA ALA A 209 30.82 -7.47 -2.50
C ALA A 209 31.35 -8.89 -2.76
N PHE A 210 31.10 -9.41 -3.96
CA PHE A 210 31.68 -10.68 -4.40
C PHE A 210 32.40 -10.49 -5.74
N ALA A 211 33.49 -11.22 -5.94
CA ALA A 211 34.32 -11.10 -7.13
C ALA A 211 33.95 -12.16 -8.17
N VAL A 212 33.69 -11.73 -9.40
CA VAL A 212 33.55 -12.63 -10.55
C VAL A 212 34.41 -12.15 -11.71
N ASN A 213 35.27 -13.02 -12.23
CA ASN A 213 36.21 -12.71 -13.31
C ASN A 213 37.04 -11.42 -13.06
N GLY A 214 37.43 -11.18 -11.80
CA GLY A 214 38.19 -10.00 -11.38
C GLY A 214 37.40 -8.70 -11.24
N LYS A 215 36.07 -8.73 -11.42
CA LYS A 215 35.19 -7.59 -11.15
C LYS A 215 34.41 -7.81 -9.86
N SER A 216 34.37 -6.79 -9.01
CA SER A 216 33.53 -6.77 -7.82
C SER A 216 32.09 -6.41 -8.22
N LEU A 217 31.12 -7.15 -7.70
CA LEU A 217 29.69 -6.96 -7.89
C LEU A 217 28.99 -6.87 -6.53
N GLN A 218 27.90 -6.11 -6.48
CA GLN A 218 27.04 -5.98 -5.30
C GLN A 218 25.65 -6.57 -5.59
N PRO A 219 25.05 -7.33 -4.65
CA PRO A 219 23.69 -7.84 -4.80
C PRO A 219 22.64 -6.72 -4.80
N SER A 220 21.81 -6.71 -5.83
CA SER A 220 20.52 -6.01 -5.83
C SER A 220 19.47 -6.81 -5.05
N ALA A 221 19.50 -8.14 -5.17
CA ALA A 221 18.65 -9.07 -4.41
C ALA A 221 19.32 -10.44 -4.25
N THR A 222 18.91 -11.19 -3.22
CA THR A 222 19.50 -12.48 -2.84
C THR A 222 18.43 -13.47 -2.40
N TRP A 223 18.56 -14.73 -2.83
CA TRP A 223 17.70 -15.84 -2.39
C TRP A 223 18.57 -17.06 -2.05
N PRO A 224 18.67 -17.46 -0.77
CA PRO A 224 19.35 -18.69 -0.39
C PRO A 224 18.67 -19.93 -1.00
N SER A 225 19.45 -20.96 -1.33
CA SER A 225 18.92 -22.29 -1.63
C SER A 225 18.26 -22.87 -0.37
N PRO A 226 17.23 -23.73 -0.49
CA PRO A 226 16.59 -24.38 0.65
C PRO A 226 17.55 -25.10 1.61
N ASP A 227 18.67 -25.62 1.13
CA ASP A 227 19.70 -26.29 1.94
C ASP A 227 20.82 -25.35 2.45
N PHE A 228 20.73 -24.05 2.15
CA PHE A 228 21.67 -22.99 2.53
C PHE A 228 23.11 -23.16 2.02
N LYS A 229 23.37 -24.00 1.01
CA LYS A 229 24.71 -24.16 0.43
C LYS A 229 25.01 -23.21 -0.71
N SER A 230 23.99 -22.58 -1.27
CA SER A 230 24.15 -21.62 -2.36
C SER A 230 23.22 -20.43 -2.18
N VAL A 231 23.57 -19.31 -2.78
CA VAL A 231 22.74 -18.10 -2.84
C VAL A 231 22.59 -17.69 -4.29
N LEU A 232 21.36 -17.53 -4.74
CA LEU A 232 21.04 -16.94 -6.04
C LEU A 232 21.10 -15.43 -5.86
N VAL A 233 21.94 -14.77 -6.64
CA VAL A 233 22.22 -13.34 -6.50
C VAL A 233 21.83 -12.63 -7.79
N ALA A 234 20.91 -11.67 -7.71
CA ALA A 234 20.67 -10.70 -8.77
C ALA A 234 21.56 -9.47 -8.56
N ALA A 235 22.26 -9.03 -9.60
CA ALA A 235 23.09 -7.82 -9.60
C ALA A 235 22.81 -6.98 -10.85
N ASN A 236 23.05 -5.66 -10.76
CA ASN A 236 22.79 -4.70 -11.84
C ASN A 236 21.31 -4.69 -12.27
N ALA A 237 20.40 -4.75 -11.30
CA ALA A 237 18.96 -4.73 -11.54
C ALA A 237 18.51 -3.43 -12.23
N VAL A 238 17.57 -3.55 -13.16
CA VAL A 238 16.89 -2.44 -13.84
C VAL A 238 15.40 -2.75 -13.82
N SER A 239 14.62 -1.89 -13.18
CA SER A 239 13.15 -2.01 -13.11
C SER A 239 12.52 -1.96 -14.52
N ASN A 240 11.42 -2.67 -14.68
CA ASN A 240 10.58 -2.68 -15.87
C ASN A 240 9.17 -2.14 -15.58
N TRP A 241 8.52 -2.73 -14.57
CA TRP A 241 7.22 -2.31 -14.01
C TRP A 241 7.30 -2.26 -12.47
N ARG A 242 6.16 -2.34 -11.78
CA ARG A 242 6.06 -2.21 -10.31
C ARG A 242 6.80 -3.33 -9.58
N HIS A 243 6.68 -4.56 -10.07
CA HIS A 243 7.27 -5.76 -9.47
C HIS A 243 8.39 -6.34 -10.33
N SER A 244 8.31 -6.23 -11.65
CA SER A 244 9.28 -6.82 -12.57
C SER A 244 10.54 -5.97 -12.79
N PHE A 245 11.67 -6.66 -12.90
CA PHE A 245 12.97 -6.09 -13.25
C PHE A 245 13.77 -7.08 -14.10
N THR A 246 14.89 -6.63 -14.65
CA THR A 246 15.89 -7.52 -15.25
C THR A 246 17.22 -7.35 -14.53
N ALA A 247 18.01 -8.40 -14.40
CA ALA A 247 19.33 -8.35 -13.77
C ALA A 247 20.31 -9.36 -14.38
N THR A 248 21.58 -9.26 -14.04
CA THR A 248 22.54 -10.37 -14.19
C THR A 248 22.43 -11.29 -12.97
N TYR A 249 22.43 -12.61 -13.16
CA TYR A 249 22.27 -13.57 -12.07
C TYR A 249 23.51 -14.44 -11.87
N TRP A 250 23.78 -14.74 -10.61
CA TRP A 250 24.96 -15.47 -10.16
C TRP A 250 24.57 -16.55 -9.16
N LEU A 251 25.25 -17.69 -9.24
CA LEU A 251 25.22 -18.74 -8.22
C LEU A 251 26.42 -18.52 -7.31
N PHE A 252 26.15 -18.00 -6.11
CA PHE A 252 27.15 -17.82 -5.06
C PHE A 252 27.23 -19.09 -4.22
N ASP A 253 28.42 -19.66 -4.08
CA ASP A 253 28.71 -20.85 -3.28
C ASP A 253 29.12 -20.42 -1.86
N VAL A 254 28.38 -20.91 -0.87
CA VAL A 254 28.52 -20.48 0.53
C VAL A 254 29.83 -20.96 1.15
N ASP A 255 30.32 -22.14 0.81
CA ASP A 255 31.54 -22.68 1.42
C ASP A 255 32.81 -22.02 0.88
N THR A 256 32.84 -21.75 -0.43
CA THR A 256 33.98 -21.14 -1.11
C THR A 256 33.94 -19.61 -1.10
N GLN A 257 32.78 -19.00 -0.79
CA GLN A 257 32.52 -17.56 -0.89
C GLN A 257 32.83 -16.99 -2.29
N THR A 258 32.64 -17.81 -3.33
CA THR A 258 32.83 -17.42 -4.73
C THR A 258 31.53 -17.54 -5.50
N ALA A 259 31.41 -16.81 -6.62
CA ALA A 259 30.24 -16.90 -7.48
C ALA A 259 30.60 -17.24 -8.92
N GLN A 260 29.72 -18.00 -9.56
CA GLN A 260 29.74 -18.26 -10.98
C GLN A 260 28.48 -17.68 -11.64
N PRO A 261 28.51 -17.35 -12.94
CA PRO A 261 27.30 -16.97 -13.66
C PRO A 261 26.24 -18.07 -13.58
N LEU A 262 24.96 -17.71 -13.47
CA LEU A 262 23.86 -18.68 -13.56
C LEU A 262 23.85 -19.39 -14.92
N ASP A 263 24.16 -18.65 -15.99
CA ASP A 263 24.44 -19.17 -17.32
C ASP A 263 25.89 -18.84 -17.72
N PRO A 264 26.83 -19.80 -17.65
CA PRO A 264 28.23 -19.61 -18.02
C PRO A 264 28.46 -19.22 -19.47
N ASP A 265 27.55 -19.60 -20.39
CA ASP A 265 27.65 -19.25 -21.80
C ASP A 265 27.22 -17.79 -22.06
N GLU A 266 26.39 -17.23 -21.17
CA GLU A 266 25.90 -15.85 -21.24
C GLU A 266 26.00 -15.10 -19.90
N PRO A 267 27.21 -14.87 -19.37
CA PRO A 267 27.41 -14.25 -18.04
C PRO A 267 26.95 -12.80 -17.93
N LYS A 268 26.62 -12.17 -19.06
CA LYS A 268 26.05 -10.81 -19.14
C LYS A 268 24.60 -10.80 -19.58
N GLY A 269 24.01 -11.99 -19.82
CA GLY A 269 22.62 -12.14 -20.20
C GLY A 269 21.73 -11.54 -19.11
N ARG A 270 20.74 -10.75 -19.53
CA ARG A 270 19.74 -10.19 -18.60
C ARG A 270 18.64 -11.21 -18.42
N ILE A 271 18.32 -11.51 -17.18
CA ILE A 271 17.29 -12.47 -16.76
C ILE A 271 16.20 -11.69 -16.04
N GLN A 272 14.95 -12.05 -16.32
CA GLN A 272 13.74 -11.40 -15.80
C GLN A 272 13.30 -11.99 -14.46
N LEU A 273 13.52 -13.29 -14.28
CA LEU A 273 13.11 -14.05 -13.11
C LEU A 273 14.01 -15.27 -12.97
N ALA A 274 14.33 -15.66 -11.74
CA ALA A 274 14.98 -16.93 -11.45
C ALA A 274 14.52 -17.48 -10.08
N SER A 275 14.32 -18.79 -9.98
CA SER A 275 13.84 -19.44 -8.75
C SER A 275 14.49 -20.80 -8.52
N TRP A 276 14.76 -21.09 -7.25
CA TRP A 276 15.34 -22.36 -6.80
C TRP A 276 14.36 -23.52 -6.92
N SER A 277 14.87 -24.68 -7.36
CA SER A 277 14.26 -25.98 -7.09
C SER A 277 14.14 -26.16 -5.57
N PRO A 278 13.00 -26.68 -5.06
CA PRO A 278 12.85 -27.03 -3.64
C PRO A 278 13.90 -28.03 -3.14
N GLN A 279 14.57 -28.76 -4.05
CA GLN A 279 15.64 -29.70 -3.73
C GLN A 279 17.05 -29.07 -3.75
N SER A 280 17.17 -27.75 -3.98
CA SER A 280 18.44 -27.01 -4.08
C SER A 280 19.38 -27.47 -5.20
N ASP A 281 18.92 -28.29 -6.14
CA ASP A 281 19.72 -28.95 -7.17
C ASP A 281 19.60 -28.31 -8.57
N ALA A 282 18.67 -27.37 -8.74
CA ALA A 282 18.42 -26.70 -10.00
C ALA A 282 17.86 -25.28 -9.81
N VAL A 283 17.98 -24.46 -10.85
CA VAL A 283 17.35 -23.15 -10.97
C VAL A 283 16.61 -23.08 -12.31
N VAL A 284 15.36 -22.65 -12.27
CA VAL A 284 14.60 -22.26 -13.48
C VAL A 284 14.65 -20.74 -13.57
N PHE A 285 14.83 -20.21 -14.78
CA PHE A 285 14.90 -18.78 -15.00
C PHE A 285 14.34 -18.37 -16.35
N THR A 286 13.89 -17.12 -16.44
CA THR A 286 13.31 -16.54 -17.66
C THR A 286 14.22 -15.49 -18.26
N ARG A 287 14.57 -15.63 -19.54
CA ARG A 287 15.35 -14.66 -20.33
C ARG A 287 14.73 -14.52 -21.71
N ASP A 288 14.61 -13.29 -22.18
CA ASP A 288 13.96 -12.98 -23.46
C ASP A 288 12.61 -13.73 -23.60
N ASN A 289 11.84 -13.72 -22.51
CA ASN A 289 10.52 -14.33 -22.40
C ASN A 289 10.46 -15.86 -22.60
N ASN A 290 11.60 -16.55 -22.53
CA ASN A 290 11.69 -18.00 -22.57
C ASN A 290 12.24 -18.57 -21.24
N LEU A 291 11.76 -19.74 -20.86
CA LEU A 291 12.22 -20.45 -19.67
C LEU A 291 13.47 -21.29 -19.98
N TYR A 292 14.38 -21.32 -19.03
CA TYR A 292 15.63 -22.09 -19.05
C TYR A 292 15.78 -22.82 -17.73
N LEU A 293 16.47 -23.96 -17.74
CA LEU A 293 16.81 -24.76 -16.58
C LEU A 293 18.33 -24.94 -16.48
N ARG A 294 18.87 -24.67 -15.30
CA ARG A 294 20.25 -24.94 -14.91
C ARG A 294 20.25 -25.95 -13.76
N LYS A 295 20.73 -27.18 -14.00
CA LYS A 295 21.08 -28.09 -12.90
C LYS A 295 22.43 -27.69 -12.32
N LEU A 296 22.60 -27.82 -11.01
CA LEU A 296 23.83 -27.38 -10.33
C LEU A 296 24.99 -28.37 -10.51
N ASP A 297 24.71 -29.62 -10.90
CA ASP A 297 25.72 -30.64 -11.22
C ASP A 297 26.29 -30.50 -12.65
N SER A 298 25.83 -29.52 -13.43
CA SER A 298 26.18 -29.39 -14.83
C SER A 298 26.38 -27.93 -15.27
N ASP A 299 27.39 -27.71 -16.12
CA ASP A 299 27.57 -26.43 -16.80
C ASP A 299 26.61 -26.18 -17.97
N LYS A 300 25.69 -27.10 -18.24
CA LYS A 300 24.76 -27.00 -19.35
C LYS A 300 23.46 -26.32 -18.92
N VAL A 301 23.11 -25.23 -19.57
CA VAL A 301 21.77 -24.63 -19.53
C VAL A 301 20.90 -25.25 -20.61
N SER A 302 19.67 -25.64 -20.26
CA SER A 302 18.68 -26.17 -21.19
C SER A 302 17.55 -25.17 -21.38
N GLN A 303 17.29 -24.77 -22.62
CA GLN A 303 16.14 -23.93 -22.96
C GLN A 303 14.87 -24.79 -23.01
N LEU A 304 13.87 -24.43 -22.21
CA LEU A 304 12.61 -25.17 -22.05
C LEU A 304 11.56 -24.73 -23.07
N THR A 305 11.42 -23.42 -23.27
CA THR A 305 10.46 -22.81 -24.23
C THR A 305 11.20 -22.04 -25.31
N LYS A 306 10.59 -21.90 -26.50
CA LYS A 306 11.25 -21.31 -27.68
C LYS A 306 10.42 -20.27 -28.42
N ASP A 307 9.21 -20.01 -27.95
CA ASP A 307 8.23 -19.15 -28.58
C ASP A 307 8.06 -17.79 -27.87
N GLY A 308 8.79 -17.57 -26.77
CA GLY A 308 8.88 -16.28 -26.10
C GLY A 308 9.40 -15.21 -27.06
N GLY A 309 8.79 -14.03 -26.99
CA GLY A 309 9.08 -12.90 -27.88
C GLY A 309 8.36 -11.64 -27.41
N LYS A 310 8.23 -10.63 -28.28
CA LYS A 310 7.65 -9.31 -27.91
C LYS A 310 6.31 -9.43 -27.19
N ASP A 311 5.42 -10.29 -27.69
CA ASP A 311 4.03 -10.40 -27.22
C ASP A 311 3.72 -11.76 -26.55
N VAL A 312 4.73 -12.63 -26.35
CA VAL A 312 4.57 -13.97 -25.74
C VAL A 312 5.56 -14.14 -24.60
N PHE A 313 5.04 -14.46 -23.42
CA PHE A 313 5.79 -14.61 -22.17
C PHE A 313 5.63 -16.01 -21.59
N ASN A 314 6.73 -16.61 -21.13
CA ASN A 314 6.71 -17.88 -20.42
C ASN A 314 7.23 -17.69 -19.00
N GLY A 315 6.38 -17.94 -18.01
CA GLY A 315 6.72 -17.94 -16.58
C GLY A 315 6.88 -16.56 -15.93
N VAL A 316 6.66 -15.49 -16.68
CA VAL A 316 6.57 -14.11 -16.19
C VAL A 316 5.25 -13.50 -16.67
N PRO A 317 4.60 -12.62 -15.88
CA PRO A 317 3.35 -11.99 -16.28
C PRO A 317 3.58 -10.88 -17.31
N ASP A 318 2.53 -10.55 -18.07
CA ASP A 318 2.42 -9.26 -18.76
C ASP A 318 1.96 -8.17 -17.76
N TRP A 319 1.80 -6.93 -18.25
CA TRP A 319 1.50 -5.79 -17.36
C TRP A 319 0.19 -6.00 -16.56
N VAL A 320 -0.90 -6.43 -17.21
CA VAL A 320 -2.21 -6.51 -16.51
C VAL A 320 -2.25 -7.68 -15.51
N TYR A 321 -1.57 -8.80 -15.79
CA TYR A 321 -1.46 -9.88 -14.81
C TYR A 321 -0.53 -9.53 -13.65
N GLU A 322 0.53 -8.76 -13.89
CA GLU A 322 1.41 -8.26 -12.83
C GLU A 322 0.64 -7.32 -11.88
N GLU A 323 -0.19 -6.43 -12.42
CA GLU A 323 -0.91 -5.40 -11.66
C GLU A 323 -2.21 -5.92 -11.01
N GLU A 324 -3.06 -6.64 -11.76
CA GLU A 324 -4.47 -6.89 -11.38
C GLU A 324 -4.77 -8.33 -10.95
N VAL A 325 -3.82 -9.25 -11.15
CA VAL A 325 -4.01 -10.68 -10.85
C VAL A 325 -3.01 -11.18 -9.83
N PHE A 326 -1.71 -10.99 -10.08
CA PHE A 326 -0.66 -11.64 -9.30
C PHE A 326 0.03 -10.74 -8.27
N GLY A 327 0.13 -9.44 -8.49
CA GLY A 327 0.88 -8.53 -7.60
C GLY A 327 2.35 -8.89 -7.47
N THR A 328 2.93 -9.54 -8.48
CA THR A 328 4.31 -10.04 -8.46
C THR A 328 4.87 -10.27 -9.87
N ASP A 329 6.18 -10.42 -10.00
CA ASP A 329 6.95 -10.64 -11.23
C ASP A 329 7.06 -12.12 -11.66
N SER A 330 6.39 -13.06 -10.98
CA SER A 330 6.45 -14.49 -11.30
C SER A 330 5.09 -15.09 -11.62
N THR A 331 5.07 -15.90 -12.67
CA THR A 331 4.01 -16.88 -12.96
C THR A 331 4.62 -18.26 -13.18
N THR A 332 5.61 -18.61 -12.34
CA THR A 332 6.34 -19.88 -12.35
C THR A 332 6.32 -20.52 -10.96
N TRP A 333 5.95 -21.80 -10.88
CA TRP A 333 5.80 -22.56 -9.63
C TRP A 333 6.44 -23.95 -9.72
N TRP A 334 7.36 -24.24 -8.81
CA TRP A 334 7.96 -25.57 -8.66
C TRP A 334 7.05 -26.55 -7.94
N SER A 335 6.97 -27.80 -8.41
CA SER A 335 6.43 -28.88 -7.61
C SER A 335 7.30 -29.11 -6.37
N LYS A 336 6.67 -29.51 -5.26
CA LYS A 336 7.37 -29.67 -3.97
C LYS A 336 8.53 -30.66 -4.01
N ASP A 337 8.46 -31.65 -4.90
CA ASP A 337 9.51 -32.66 -5.13
C ASP A 337 10.54 -32.25 -6.20
N GLY A 338 10.40 -31.07 -6.80
CA GLY A 338 11.32 -30.54 -7.81
C GLY A 338 11.27 -31.25 -9.17
N LYS A 339 10.27 -32.10 -9.43
CA LYS A 339 10.18 -32.87 -10.69
C LYS A 339 9.45 -32.14 -11.82
N TYR A 340 8.60 -31.18 -11.47
CA TYR A 340 7.80 -30.43 -12.42
C TYR A 340 7.87 -28.94 -12.14
N VAL A 341 7.75 -28.15 -13.21
CA VAL A 341 7.57 -26.70 -13.12
C VAL A 341 6.26 -26.35 -13.82
N ALA A 342 5.32 -25.75 -13.11
CA ALA A 342 4.14 -25.13 -13.68
C ALA A 342 4.47 -23.68 -14.04
N PHE A 343 3.98 -23.20 -15.18
CA PHE A 343 4.15 -21.81 -15.57
C PHE A 343 3.02 -21.32 -16.47
N LEU A 344 2.73 -20.03 -16.42
CA LEU A 344 1.83 -19.42 -17.40
C LEU A 344 2.58 -19.11 -18.69
N ARG A 345 1.95 -19.47 -19.81
CA ARG A 345 2.26 -18.93 -21.12
C ARG A 345 1.22 -17.86 -21.45
N THR A 346 1.65 -16.61 -21.51
CA THR A 346 0.82 -15.42 -21.76
C THR A 346 1.05 -14.91 -23.17
N ASN A 347 -0.03 -14.64 -23.92
CA ASN A 347 0.02 -14.04 -25.25
C ASN A 347 -0.83 -12.76 -25.31
N GLU A 348 -0.17 -11.62 -25.44
CA GLU A 348 -0.80 -10.29 -25.49
C GLU A 348 -0.82 -9.70 -26.92
N SER A 349 -0.61 -10.51 -27.96
CA SER A 349 -0.55 -10.02 -29.35
C SER A 349 -1.82 -9.28 -29.80
N MET A 350 -2.98 -9.64 -29.23
CA MET A 350 -4.27 -9.01 -29.48
C MET A 350 -4.56 -7.80 -28.57
N VAL A 351 -3.77 -7.60 -27.51
CA VAL A 351 -3.92 -6.47 -26.59
C VAL A 351 -3.47 -5.19 -27.31
N PRO A 352 -4.31 -4.14 -27.36
CA PRO A 352 -3.94 -2.87 -27.95
C PRO A 352 -2.81 -2.16 -27.20
N GLU A 353 -2.01 -1.36 -27.93
CA GLU A 353 -1.01 -0.49 -27.34
C GLU A 353 -1.61 0.90 -27.02
N PHE A 354 -1.39 1.41 -25.81
CA PHE A 354 -1.67 2.79 -25.41
C PHE A 354 -0.35 3.61 -25.40
N PRO A 355 -0.29 4.76 -26.10
CA PRO A 355 0.90 5.61 -26.11
C PRO A 355 0.89 6.60 -24.94
N ILE A 356 1.94 6.60 -24.13
CA ILE A 356 2.22 7.60 -23.11
C ILE A 356 3.38 8.48 -23.58
N GLU A 357 3.15 9.78 -23.63
CA GLU A 357 4.13 10.78 -24.07
C GLU A 357 4.81 11.46 -22.88
N TYR A 358 6.14 11.49 -22.90
CA TYR A 358 6.99 12.21 -21.96
C TYR A 358 7.67 13.37 -22.68
N TYR A 359 7.43 14.59 -22.21
CA TYR A 359 7.85 15.84 -22.83
C TYR A 359 9.12 16.44 -22.20
N MET A 360 9.33 16.20 -20.91
CA MET A 360 10.44 16.76 -20.12
C MET A 360 11.51 15.71 -19.79
N SER A 361 11.10 14.44 -19.74
CA SER A 361 11.91 13.28 -19.40
C SER A 361 11.98 12.30 -20.58
N ARG A 362 12.94 11.38 -20.52
CA ARG A 362 13.07 10.28 -21.51
C ARG A 362 13.25 8.94 -20.78
N PRO A 363 12.19 8.35 -20.20
CA PRO A 363 12.28 7.12 -19.42
C PRO A 363 12.86 5.94 -20.22
N SER A 364 12.80 5.97 -21.56
CA SER A 364 13.44 4.93 -22.37
C SER A 364 14.97 4.88 -22.24
N GLY A 365 15.59 5.95 -21.72
CA GLY A 365 17.05 6.12 -21.69
C GLY A 365 17.68 6.25 -23.08
N LYS A 366 16.89 6.22 -24.15
CA LYS A 366 17.38 6.24 -25.53
C LYS A 366 17.69 7.67 -25.93
N LYS A 367 18.91 7.88 -26.43
CA LYS A 367 19.29 9.15 -27.05
C LYS A 367 18.53 9.30 -28.37
N PRO A 368 17.75 10.38 -28.56
CA PRO A 368 17.05 10.61 -29.81
C PRO A 368 18.04 10.82 -30.97
N PRO A 369 17.65 10.51 -32.22
CA PRO A 369 18.46 10.86 -33.40
C PRO A 369 18.78 12.35 -33.42
N ALA A 370 19.92 12.72 -33.99
CA ALA A 370 20.34 14.12 -34.08
C ALA A 370 19.26 14.98 -34.76
N GLY A 371 18.84 16.05 -34.09
CA GLY A 371 17.78 16.96 -34.55
C GLY A 371 16.36 16.54 -34.19
N LEU A 372 16.15 15.38 -33.55
CA LEU A 372 14.85 14.89 -33.08
C LEU A 372 14.71 14.92 -31.55
N ASP A 373 15.61 15.63 -30.85
CA ASP A 373 15.62 15.80 -29.40
C ASP A 373 14.42 16.55 -28.83
N LYS A 374 13.70 17.29 -29.69
CA LYS A 374 12.49 18.07 -29.34
C LYS A 374 11.19 17.28 -29.40
N TYR A 375 11.24 16.02 -29.86
CA TYR A 375 10.07 15.14 -29.88
C TYR A 375 9.96 14.39 -28.55
N PRO A 376 8.72 14.19 -28.04
CA PRO A 376 8.51 13.46 -26.80
C PRO A 376 9.06 12.04 -26.89
N ASP A 377 9.45 11.50 -25.75
CA ASP A 377 9.69 10.07 -25.63
C ASP A 377 8.33 9.36 -25.50
N VAL A 378 8.08 8.36 -26.33
CA VAL A 378 6.78 7.68 -26.35
C VAL A 378 6.96 6.25 -25.88
N ARG A 379 6.37 5.92 -24.73
CA ARG A 379 6.25 4.54 -24.25
C ARG A 379 4.92 3.98 -24.75
N LYS A 380 4.97 2.85 -25.45
CA LYS A 380 3.76 2.13 -25.89
C LYS A 380 3.55 0.94 -24.97
N ILE A 381 2.46 0.95 -24.21
CA ILE A 381 2.14 -0.05 -23.20
C ILE A 381 0.98 -0.90 -23.72
N LYS A 382 1.05 -2.22 -23.54
CA LYS A 382 -0.07 -3.12 -23.81
C LYS A 382 -1.08 -2.97 -22.67
N TYR A 383 -2.23 -2.36 -22.96
CA TYR A 383 -3.21 -1.96 -21.96
C TYR A 383 -4.62 -2.31 -22.47
N PRO A 384 -5.20 -3.44 -22.04
CA PRO A 384 -6.55 -3.81 -22.43
C PRO A 384 -7.54 -2.93 -21.66
N LYS A 385 -8.34 -2.13 -22.37
CA LYS A 385 -9.46 -1.39 -21.78
C LYS A 385 -10.69 -2.27 -21.70
N ALA A 386 -11.65 -1.93 -20.84
CA ALA A 386 -12.94 -2.62 -20.78
C ALA A 386 -13.56 -2.86 -22.18
N GLY A 387 -13.95 -4.11 -22.47
CA GLY A 387 -14.44 -4.60 -23.76
C GLY A 387 -13.35 -4.98 -24.77
N SER A 388 -12.10 -4.58 -24.57
CA SER A 388 -10.98 -4.93 -25.48
C SER A 388 -10.40 -6.32 -25.17
N PRO A 389 -9.69 -6.97 -26.10
CA PRO A 389 -9.09 -8.28 -25.84
C PRO A 389 -8.09 -8.25 -24.67
N ASN A 390 -8.25 -9.17 -23.72
CA ASN A 390 -7.27 -9.50 -22.68
C ASN A 390 -6.13 -10.37 -23.24
N PRO A 391 -4.97 -10.44 -22.56
CA PRO A 391 -3.97 -11.45 -22.88
C PRO A 391 -4.54 -12.86 -22.69
N VAL A 392 -4.23 -13.76 -23.61
CA VAL A 392 -4.62 -15.18 -23.50
C VAL A 392 -3.58 -15.90 -22.66
N VAL A 393 -4.01 -16.51 -21.55
CA VAL A 393 -3.14 -17.32 -20.68
C VAL A 393 -3.46 -18.80 -20.78
N THR A 394 -2.41 -19.62 -20.72
CA THR A 394 -2.52 -21.08 -20.60
C THR A 394 -1.55 -21.59 -19.56
N LEU A 395 -1.99 -22.52 -18.71
CA LEU A 395 -1.10 -23.23 -17.79
C LEU A 395 -0.34 -24.31 -18.54
N GLN A 396 0.98 -24.25 -18.45
CA GLN A 396 1.91 -25.23 -18.99
C GLN A 396 2.65 -25.91 -17.85
N PHE A 397 3.09 -27.13 -18.09
CA PHE A 397 3.95 -27.90 -17.21
C PHE A 397 5.22 -28.29 -17.97
N TYR A 398 6.34 -28.24 -17.27
CA TYR A 398 7.59 -28.83 -17.73
C TYR A 398 7.93 -30.04 -16.87
N ASP A 399 8.08 -31.19 -17.50
CA ASP A 399 8.62 -32.41 -16.90
C ASP A 399 10.14 -32.42 -17.02
N ILE A 400 10.82 -32.38 -15.88
CA ILE A 400 12.28 -32.27 -15.83
C ILE A 400 12.97 -33.57 -16.23
N GLU A 401 12.35 -34.72 -15.96
CA GLU A 401 12.91 -36.03 -16.30
C GLU A 401 12.78 -36.29 -17.80
N ASN A 402 11.60 -36.02 -18.37
CA ASN A 402 11.30 -36.26 -19.78
C ASN A 402 11.71 -35.10 -20.70
N ALA A 403 12.11 -33.96 -20.13
CA ALA A 403 12.46 -32.73 -20.84
C ALA A 403 11.37 -32.27 -21.83
N GLU A 404 10.11 -32.27 -21.35
CA GLU A 404 8.93 -32.02 -22.18
C GLU A 404 8.07 -30.91 -21.58
N VAL A 405 7.63 -29.98 -22.42
CA VAL A 405 6.57 -29.00 -22.10
C VAL A 405 5.24 -29.55 -22.59
N PHE A 406 4.21 -29.53 -21.74
CA PHE A 406 2.86 -29.96 -22.07
C PHE A 406 1.80 -29.19 -21.29
N SER A 407 0.55 -29.28 -21.73
CA SER A 407 -0.62 -28.79 -21.01
C SER A 407 -1.57 -29.93 -20.67
N VAL A 408 -2.43 -29.72 -19.67
CA VAL A 408 -3.52 -30.65 -19.32
C VAL A 408 -4.83 -29.92 -19.50
N ASN A 409 -5.69 -30.45 -20.37
CA ASN A 409 -7.02 -29.89 -20.60
C ASN A 409 -8.02 -30.48 -19.60
N VAL A 410 -8.64 -29.63 -18.80
CA VAL A 410 -9.74 -30.01 -17.91
C VAL A 410 -11.07 -29.67 -18.59
N SER A 411 -12.00 -30.62 -18.63
CA SER A 411 -13.28 -30.44 -19.34
C SER A 411 -14.13 -29.33 -18.74
N GLY A 412 -14.81 -28.57 -19.60
CA GLY A 412 -15.73 -27.50 -19.20
C GLY A 412 -15.05 -26.19 -18.79
N GLY A 413 -13.75 -26.01 -19.10
CA GLY A 413 -13.03 -24.75 -18.88
C GLY A 413 -13.57 -23.60 -19.74
N PHE A 414 -13.24 -22.37 -19.33
CA PHE A 414 -13.58 -21.16 -20.06
C PHE A 414 -12.86 -21.06 -21.40
N ALA A 415 -13.47 -20.35 -22.35
CA ALA A 415 -12.82 -20.00 -23.62
C ALA A 415 -11.57 -19.14 -23.37
N ASP A 416 -10.62 -19.16 -24.31
CA ASP A 416 -9.33 -18.48 -24.15
C ASP A 416 -9.44 -16.96 -23.93
N ASP A 417 -10.46 -16.33 -24.51
CA ASP A 417 -10.77 -14.90 -24.38
C ASP A 417 -11.63 -14.57 -23.15
N ASP A 418 -12.10 -15.60 -22.44
CA ASP A 418 -12.92 -15.49 -21.23
C ASP A 418 -12.19 -16.01 -19.98
N ARG A 419 -11.01 -16.62 -20.11
CA ARG A 419 -10.32 -17.29 -19.00
C ARG A 419 -9.29 -16.38 -18.34
N LEU A 420 -9.35 -16.32 -17.00
CA LEU A 420 -8.26 -15.84 -16.15
C LEU A 420 -7.73 -16.99 -15.29
N ILE A 421 -6.41 -17.11 -15.13
CA ILE A 421 -5.82 -18.06 -14.17
C ILE A 421 -5.23 -17.23 -13.03
N THR A 422 -5.83 -17.33 -11.85
CA THR A 422 -5.56 -16.40 -10.74
C THR A 422 -4.69 -17.00 -9.64
N GLU A 423 -4.68 -18.33 -9.52
CA GLU A 423 -3.93 -19.02 -8.46
C GLU A 423 -3.50 -20.43 -8.88
N VAL A 424 -2.28 -20.82 -8.54
CA VAL A 424 -1.69 -22.13 -8.81
C VAL A 424 -0.97 -22.62 -7.54
N VAL A 425 -1.46 -23.70 -6.93
CA VAL A 425 -0.93 -24.25 -5.67
C VAL A 425 -0.60 -25.73 -5.81
N TRP A 426 0.67 -26.08 -5.61
CA TRP A 426 1.11 -27.47 -5.62
C TRP A 426 0.69 -28.22 -4.36
N ALA A 427 0.08 -29.39 -4.58
CA ALA A 427 -0.16 -30.43 -3.59
C ALA A 427 0.91 -31.54 -3.67
N SER A 428 0.78 -32.60 -2.87
CA SER A 428 1.75 -33.71 -2.92
C SER A 428 1.62 -34.53 -4.22
N SER A 429 2.66 -35.32 -4.52
CA SER A 429 2.68 -36.31 -5.61
C SER A 429 2.42 -35.73 -7.01
N GLY A 430 2.82 -34.49 -7.26
CA GLY A 430 2.65 -33.84 -8.56
C GLY A 430 1.21 -33.41 -8.87
N LYS A 431 0.34 -33.32 -7.85
CA LYS A 431 -0.99 -32.71 -8.00
C LYS A 431 -0.91 -31.20 -7.84
N VAL A 432 -1.76 -30.46 -8.56
CA VAL A 432 -1.82 -29.01 -8.50
C VAL A 432 -3.26 -28.53 -8.51
N LEU A 433 -3.59 -27.63 -7.60
CA LEU A 433 -4.84 -26.89 -7.57
C LEU A 433 -4.68 -25.63 -8.40
N VAL A 434 -5.68 -25.32 -9.22
CA VAL A 434 -5.71 -24.13 -10.06
C VAL A 434 -7.06 -23.46 -9.92
N LYS A 435 -7.06 -22.14 -9.69
CA LYS A 435 -8.27 -21.32 -9.78
C LYS A 435 -8.33 -20.63 -11.13
N GLU A 436 -9.41 -20.90 -11.85
CA GLU A 436 -9.75 -20.26 -13.11
C GLU A 436 -10.99 -19.39 -12.91
N PHE A 437 -10.95 -18.15 -13.39
CA PHE A 437 -12.09 -17.24 -13.35
C PHE A 437 -12.58 -17.02 -14.78
N ASN A 438 -13.87 -16.73 -14.94
CA ASN A 438 -14.34 -16.08 -16.17
C ASN A 438 -13.88 -14.61 -16.21
N ARG A 439 -14.02 -13.96 -17.36
CA ARG A 439 -13.52 -12.60 -17.60
C ARG A 439 -14.13 -11.57 -16.65
N GLU A 440 -15.44 -11.69 -16.40
CA GLU A 440 -16.19 -10.79 -15.51
C GLU A 440 -16.06 -11.17 -14.02
N SER A 441 -15.22 -12.16 -13.69
CA SER A 441 -14.87 -12.54 -12.32
C SER A 441 -16.10 -12.81 -11.41
N ASP A 442 -17.09 -13.55 -11.90
CA ASP A 442 -18.24 -14.02 -11.11
C ASP A 442 -18.40 -15.54 -11.06
N VAL A 443 -17.64 -16.28 -11.88
CA VAL A 443 -17.58 -17.73 -11.81
C VAL A 443 -16.14 -18.18 -11.60
N ILE A 444 -15.89 -18.84 -10.47
CA ILE A 444 -14.61 -19.50 -10.18
C ILE A 444 -14.75 -20.98 -10.42
N ARG A 445 -13.77 -21.56 -11.11
CA ARG A 445 -13.56 -23.01 -11.20
C ARG A 445 -12.28 -23.34 -10.45
N THR A 446 -12.39 -24.14 -9.40
CA THR A 446 -11.23 -24.80 -8.79
C THR A 446 -11.05 -26.15 -9.44
N VAL A 447 -9.94 -26.34 -10.14
CA VAL A 447 -9.59 -27.62 -10.79
C VAL A 447 -8.38 -28.25 -10.12
N LEU A 448 -8.35 -29.58 -10.09
CA LEU A 448 -7.23 -30.37 -9.62
C LEU A 448 -6.63 -31.10 -10.83
N ILE A 449 -5.35 -30.88 -11.08
CA ILE A 449 -4.61 -31.56 -12.14
C ILE A 449 -3.62 -32.52 -11.49
N ASP A 450 -3.63 -33.78 -11.94
CA ASP A 450 -2.62 -34.78 -11.65
C ASP A 450 -1.62 -34.78 -12.82
N VAL A 451 -0.48 -34.11 -12.60
CA VAL A 451 0.53 -33.86 -13.63
C VAL A 451 1.18 -35.15 -14.14
N PRO A 452 1.57 -36.13 -13.29
CA PRO A 452 2.13 -37.39 -13.75
C PRO A 452 1.19 -38.18 -14.68
N SER A 453 -0.11 -38.24 -14.36
CA SER A 453 -1.10 -38.93 -15.20
C SER A 453 -1.62 -38.08 -16.36
N ARG A 454 -1.34 -36.78 -16.37
CA ARG A 454 -1.84 -35.77 -17.31
C ARG A 454 -3.37 -35.75 -17.39
N THR A 455 -4.01 -35.89 -16.24
CA THR A 455 -5.47 -35.81 -16.10
C THR A 455 -5.84 -34.68 -15.16
N GLY A 456 -7.06 -34.17 -15.27
CA GLY A 456 -7.57 -33.21 -14.29
C GLY A 456 -9.08 -33.29 -14.15
N GLU A 457 -9.56 -32.84 -13.00
CA GLU A 457 -10.97 -32.83 -12.62
C GLU A 457 -11.40 -31.48 -12.07
N LEU A 458 -12.68 -31.16 -12.24
CA LEU A 458 -13.30 -30.00 -11.60
C LEU A 458 -13.63 -30.36 -10.15
N VAL A 459 -13.10 -29.61 -9.20
CA VAL A 459 -13.30 -29.83 -7.76
C VAL A 459 -14.47 -29.00 -7.23
N ARG A 460 -14.48 -27.70 -7.54
CA ARG A 460 -15.49 -26.77 -7.03
C ARG A 460 -15.82 -25.71 -8.08
N VAL A 461 -17.06 -25.23 -8.03
CA VAL A 461 -17.52 -24.05 -8.76
C VAL A 461 -18.19 -23.11 -7.77
N ASP A 462 -17.73 -21.87 -7.72
CA ASP A 462 -18.40 -20.79 -7.02
C ASP A 462 -19.01 -19.85 -8.07
N ASN A 463 -20.31 -19.59 -8.00
CA ASN A 463 -21.04 -18.81 -9.02
C ASN A 463 -21.74 -17.61 -8.38
N PHE A 464 -20.99 -16.53 -8.18
CA PHE A 464 -21.45 -15.30 -7.56
C PHE A 464 -22.52 -14.60 -8.36
N ALA A 465 -22.53 -14.74 -9.70
CA ALA A 465 -23.60 -14.22 -10.53
C ALA A 465 -24.97 -14.85 -10.17
N GLN A 466 -24.97 -16.15 -9.82
CA GLN A 466 -26.17 -16.85 -9.38
C GLN A 466 -26.49 -16.61 -7.89
N ASP A 467 -25.47 -16.52 -7.04
CA ASP A 467 -25.63 -16.49 -5.58
C ASP A 467 -26.09 -15.12 -5.06
N ASP A 468 -25.39 -14.05 -5.41
CA ASP A 468 -25.69 -12.69 -4.94
C ASP A 468 -25.63 -11.62 -6.03
N GLY A 469 -25.34 -12.00 -7.28
CA GLY A 469 -25.13 -11.09 -8.39
C GLY A 469 -23.86 -10.25 -8.25
N GLY A 470 -22.95 -10.60 -7.32
CA GLY A 470 -21.70 -9.93 -7.03
C GLY A 470 -20.51 -10.55 -7.76
N TRP A 471 -19.30 -10.24 -7.30
CA TRP A 471 -18.04 -10.75 -7.87
C TRP A 471 -17.27 -11.65 -6.89
N ALA A 472 -16.30 -12.35 -7.47
CA ALA A 472 -15.22 -13.04 -6.78
C ALA A 472 -14.01 -12.12 -6.65
N GLU A 473 -13.46 -12.00 -5.44
CA GLU A 473 -12.14 -11.36 -5.26
C GLU A 473 -11.04 -12.27 -5.80
N VAL A 474 -10.02 -11.69 -6.42
CA VAL A 474 -8.80 -12.42 -6.80
C VAL A 474 -7.98 -12.63 -5.54
N THR A 475 -7.95 -13.88 -5.05
CA THR A 475 -7.19 -14.28 -3.86
C THR A 475 -5.99 -15.14 -4.22
N GLN A 476 -4.95 -15.06 -3.39
CA GLN A 476 -3.71 -15.85 -3.50
C GLN A 476 -3.33 -16.51 -2.17
N SER A 477 -4.33 -16.75 -1.34
CA SER A 477 -4.19 -17.18 0.04
C SER A 477 -4.48 -18.67 0.24
N THR A 478 -4.59 -19.46 -0.84
CA THR A 478 -4.85 -20.90 -0.73
C THR A 478 -3.63 -21.60 -0.14
N THR A 479 -3.79 -22.15 1.06
CA THR A 479 -2.69 -22.82 1.77
C THR A 479 -2.87 -24.33 1.72
N PHE A 480 -1.93 -25.02 1.07
CA PHE A 480 -1.92 -26.48 1.05
C PHE A 480 -1.62 -27.08 2.44
N ILE A 481 -2.34 -28.15 2.79
CA ILE A 481 -2.18 -28.89 4.04
C ILE A 481 -1.79 -30.34 3.72
N PRO A 482 -0.57 -30.80 4.08
CA PRO A 482 -0.16 -32.18 3.85
C PRO A 482 -0.88 -33.18 4.76
N ALA A 483 -1.10 -34.37 4.21
CA ALA A 483 -1.48 -35.55 4.97
C ALA A 483 -0.44 -35.86 6.07
N ASP A 484 -0.94 -36.18 7.25
CA ASP A 484 -0.23 -36.73 8.39
C ASP A 484 -1.19 -37.62 9.19
N PRO A 485 -1.37 -38.90 8.80
CA PRO A 485 -2.31 -39.80 9.46
C PRO A 485 -1.99 -40.01 10.95
N ALA A 486 -0.72 -39.88 11.35
CA ALA A 486 -0.31 -39.99 12.75
C ALA A 486 -0.80 -38.81 13.59
N ASN A 487 -1.05 -37.66 12.95
CA ASN A 487 -1.56 -36.44 13.57
C ASN A 487 -3.03 -36.13 13.19
N GLY A 488 -3.80 -37.16 12.82
CA GLY A 488 -5.24 -37.03 12.56
C GLY A 488 -5.60 -36.43 11.19
N ARG A 489 -4.64 -36.25 10.28
CA ARG A 489 -4.86 -35.76 8.91
C ARG A 489 -4.62 -36.90 7.90
N PRO A 490 -5.58 -37.78 7.61
CA PRO A 490 -5.32 -38.96 6.77
C PRO A 490 -4.99 -38.63 5.30
N ASP A 491 -5.50 -37.51 4.79
CA ASP A 491 -5.40 -37.09 3.41
C ASP A 491 -4.81 -35.68 3.29
N ASP A 492 -4.29 -35.36 2.11
CA ASP A 492 -3.93 -34.00 1.75
C ASP A 492 -5.18 -33.12 1.67
N GLY A 493 -5.06 -31.86 2.03
CA GLY A 493 -6.11 -30.87 1.91
C GLY A 493 -5.58 -29.48 1.60
N TYR A 494 -6.45 -28.48 1.68
CA TYR A 494 -6.10 -27.07 1.53
C TYR A 494 -7.07 -26.17 2.30
N ILE A 495 -6.57 -25.02 2.75
CA ILE A 495 -7.39 -23.95 3.32
C ILE A 495 -7.61 -22.91 2.24
N ASP A 496 -8.84 -22.44 2.10
CA ASP A 496 -9.21 -21.39 1.14
C ASP A 496 -10.31 -20.49 1.73
N ILE A 497 -10.44 -19.29 1.18
CA ILE A 497 -11.55 -18.38 1.50
C ILE A 497 -12.80 -18.85 0.76
N ILE A 498 -13.90 -18.91 1.50
CA ILE A 498 -15.23 -19.14 0.96
C ILE A 498 -16.16 -18.02 1.43
N VAL A 499 -17.25 -17.83 0.69
CA VAL A 499 -18.37 -17.02 1.18
C VAL A 499 -19.30 -17.90 1.99
N HIS A 500 -19.47 -17.58 3.27
CA HIS A 500 -20.40 -18.25 4.16
C HIS A 500 -21.31 -17.22 4.84
N ASP A 501 -22.64 -17.40 4.71
CA ASP A 501 -23.66 -16.48 5.20
C ASP A 501 -23.46 -15.00 4.81
N GLY A 502 -22.86 -14.77 3.64
CA GLY A 502 -22.59 -13.43 3.09
C GLY A 502 -21.31 -12.76 3.60
N TYR A 503 -20.40 -13.52 4.21
CA TYR A 503 -19.10 -13.04 4.72
C TYR A 503 -17.97 -13.97 4.29
N ASP A 504 -16.77 -13.40 4.13
CA ASP A 504 -15.58 -14.15 3.75
C ASP A 504 -15.01 -14.89 4.96
N HIS A 505 -14.84 -16.21 4.83
CA HIS A 505 -14.45 -17.11 5.90
C HIS A 505 -13.50 -18.21 5.43
N TRP A 506 -12.66 -18.72 6.34
CA TRP A 506 -11.78 -19.85 6.07
C TRP A 506 -12.53 -21.17 6.06
N GLY A 507 -12.37 -21.94 4.98
CA GLY A 507 -12.79 -23.33 4.85
C GLY A 507 -11.59 -24.25 4.65
N TYR A 508 -11.59 -25.41 5.33
CA TYR A 508 -10.59 -26.46 5.15
C TYR A 508 -11.18 -27.61 4.32
N PHE A 509 -10.64 -27.84 3.13
CA PHE A 509 -11.08 -28.87 2.19
C PHE A 509 -10.13 -30.07 2.26
N THR A 510 -10.67 -31.23 2.66
CA THR A 510 -9.92 -32.49 2.73
C THR A 510 -10.85 -33.65 2.36
N PRO A 511 -10.42 -34.63 1.53
CA PRO A 511 -9.20 -34.63 0.72
C PRO A 511 -9.17 -33.45 -0.28
N VAL A 512 -8.04 -33.24 -0.97
CA VAL A 512 -7.80 -32.13 -1.91
C VAL A 512 -8.85 -31.98 -3.03
N ASN A 513 -9.59 -33.05 -3.38
CA ASN A 513 -10.67 -33.00 -4.37
C ASN A 513 -12.07 -32.90 -3.75
N ASN A 514 -12.17 -32.61 -2.45
CA ASN A 514 -13.44 -32.36 -1.78
C ASN A 514 -13.94 -30.95 -2.12
N SER A 515 -15.24 -30.85 -2.44
CA SER A 515 -15.91 -29.59 -2.73
C SER A 515 -16.61 -28.96 -1.51
N VAL A 516 -16.69 -29.70 -0.39
CA VAL A 516 -17.36 -29.27 0.84
C VAL A 516 -16.31 -29.09 1.96
N PRO A 517 -16.15 -27.87 2.49
CA PRO A 517 -15.14 -27.60 3.51
C PRO A 517 -15.63 -27.94 4.92
N VAL A 518 -14.68 -28.18 5.82
CA VAL A 518 -14.85 -27.92 7.25
C VAL A 518 -14.77 -26.42 7.47
N LEU A 519 -15.82 -25.81 8.02
CA LEU A 519 -15.81 -24.38 8.34
C LEU A 519 -14.86 -24.12 9.51
N LEU A 520 -13.77 -23.39 9.26
CA LEU A 520 -12.85 -22.96 10.31
C LEU A 520 -13.36 -21.71 11.01
N THR A 521 -14.12 -20.87 10.30
CA THR A 521 -14.67 -19.62 10.82
C THR A 521 -16.09 -19.38 10.29
N SER A 522 -16.89 -18.65 11.07
CA SER A 522 -18.24 -18.23 10.68
C SER A 522 -18.71 -17.04 11.52
N GLY A 523 -19.56 -16.18 10.96
CA GLY A 523 -20.29 -15.13 11.68
C GLY A 523 -20.45 -13.86 10.85
N PRO A 524 -21.09 -12.81 11.40
CA PRO A 524 -21.30 -11.56 10.68
C PRO A 524 -20.05 -10.66 10.70
N TRP A 525 -18.93 -11.18 10.22
CA TRP A 525 -17.62 -10.53 10.16
C TRP A 525 -16.73 -11.29 9.16
N GLU A 526 -15.64 -10.67 8.68
CA GLU A 526 -14.83 -11.24 7.60
C GLU A 526 -13.41 -11.57 8.08
N VAL A 527 -12.85 -12.66 7.55
CA VAL A 527 -11.39 -12.91 7.60
C VAL A 527 -10.69 -11.95 6.64
N VAL A 528 -9.42 -11.65 6.89
CA VAL A 528 -8.60 -10.89 5.95
C VAL A 528 -7.98 -11.86 4.95
N ASP A 529 -8.02 -11.50 3.66
CA ASP A 529 -7.32 -12.18 2.58
C ASP A 529 -5.80 -11.98 2.71
N THR A 530 -5.20 -12.82 3.54
CA THR A 530 -3.76 -13.03 3.71
C THR A 530 -3.55 -14.53 3.88
N GLU A 531 -2.44 -15.06 3.37
CA GLU A 531 -2.10 -16.48 3.58
C GLU A 531 -2.13 -16.82 5.09
N PRO A 532 -3.00 -17.74 5.54
CA PRO A 532 -3.06 -18.15 6.92
C PRO A 532 -1.80 -18.96 7.30
N ALA A 533 -1.27 -18.70 8.48
CA ALA A 533 -0.15 -19.49 8.99
C ALA A 533 -0.67 -20.77 9.63
N VAL A 534 0.01 -21.90 9.39
CA VAL A 534 -0.44 -23.21 9.88
C VAL A 534 0.65 -23.90 10.68
N ASP A 535 0.39 -24.09 11.96
CA ASP A 535 1.15 -25.02 12.80
C ASP A 535 0.64 -26.44 12.53
N LEU A 536 1.31 -27.12 11.59
CA LEU A 536 0.99 -28.49 11.19
C LEU A 536 1.25 -29.51 12.30
N ALA A 537 2.14 -29.21 13.26
CA ALA A 537 2.42 -30.12 14.37
C ALA A 537 1.23 -30.17 15.35
N ASN A 538 0.54 -29.05 15.54
CA ASN A 538 -0.59 -28.95 16.47
C ASN A 538 -1.96 -28.81 15.81
N ASN A 539 -2.04 -28.84 14.47
CA ASN A 539 -3.28 -28.63 13.70
C ASN A 539 -3.94 -27.26 13.95
N ILE A 540 -3.15 -26.19 14.13
CA ILE A 540 -3.64 -24.84 14.44
C ILE A 540 -3.40 -23.91 13.26
N VAL A 541 -4.44 -23.15 12.91
CA VAL A 541 -4.44 -22.12 11.87
C VAL A 541 -4.49 -20.76 12.55
N TYR A 542 -3.59 -19.87 12.17
CA TYR A 542 -3.55 -18.48 12.61
C TYR A 542 -3.90 -17.53 11.47
N PHE A 543 -4.71 -16.51 11.77
CA PHE A 543 -5.20 -15.58 10.76
C PHE A 543 -5.62 -14.24 11.37
N VAL A 544 -5.82 -13.23 10.53
CA VAL A 544 -6.34 -11.92 10.90
C VAL A 544 -7.81 -11.80 10.50
N ALA A 545 -8.64 -11.18 11.34
CA ALA A 545 -10.06 -10.96 11.04
C ALA A 545 -10.63 -9.65 11.62
N SER A 546 -11.78 -9.21 11.10
CA SER A 546 -12.55 -8.03 11.53
C SER A 546 -13.64 -8.35 12.55
N LYS A 547 -13.51 -9.46 13.28
CA LYS A 547 -14.55 -10.03 14.15
C LYS A 547 -15.12 -9.08 15.22
N GLU A 548 -14.31 -8.19 15.80
CA GLU A 548 -14.78 -7.26 16.83
C GLU A 548 -15.45 -6.00 16.25
N SER A 549 -15.08 -5.60 15.03
CA SER A 549 -15.65 -4.47 14.29
C SER A 549 -15.06 -4.44 12.88
N PRO A 550 -15.82 -4.00 11.86
CA PRO A 550 -15.29 -3.74 10.51
C PRO A 550 -14.01 -2.87 10.51
N THR A 551 -13.91 -1.98 11.49
CA THR A 551 -12.81 -1.01 11.62
C THR A 551 -11.57 -1.54 12.34
N GLN A 552 -11.62 -2.77 12.87
CA GLN A 552 -10.57 -3.38 13.68
C GLN A 552 -9.97 -4.60 12.98
N ARG A 553 -8.73 -4.95 13.34
CA ARG A 553 -8.06 -6.19 12.89
C ARG A 553 -7.39 -6.83 14.07
N HIS A 554 -7.73 -8.08 14.35
CA HIS A 554 -7.15 -8.86 15.44
C HIS A 554 -6.65 -10.19 14.91
N VAL A 555 -5.67 -10.75 15.60
CA VAL A 555 -5.10 -12.06 15.26
C VAL A 555 -5.82 -13.12 16.07
N TYR A 556 -6.22 -14.21 15.41
CA TYR A 556 -6.93 -15.33 15.98
C TYR A 556 -6.22 -16.64 15.66
N SER A 557 -6.56 -17.67 16.42
CA SER A 557 -6.20 -19.06 16.16
C SER A 557 -7.45 -19.93 16.15
N VAL A 558 -7.47 -20.98 15.32
CA VAL A 558 -8.50 -22.02 15.31
C VAL A 558 -7.88 -23.36 14.94
N LYS A 559 -8.47 -24.47 15.37
CA LYS A 559 -8.02 -25.80 14.96
C LYS A 559 -8.54 -26.14 13.56
N LEU A 560 -7.85 -27.04 12.86
CA LEU A 560 -8.26 -27.51 11.52
C LEU A 560 -9.63 -28.22 11.49
N ASP A 561 -10.18 -28.63 12.63
CA ASP A 561 -11.55 -29.15 12.74
C ASP A 561 -12.61 -28.05 12.97
N GLY A 562 -12.20 -26.78 12.98
CA GLY A 562 -13.05 -25.62 13.24
C GLY A 562 -13.31 -25.33 14.72
N SER A 563 -12.72 -26.09 15.64
CA SER A 563 -12.90 -25.88 17.08
C SER A 563 -11.88 -24.90 17.68
N ASP A 564 -12.19 -24.40 18.88
CA ASP A 564 -11.28 -23.59 19.70
C ASP A 564 -10.80 -22.28 19.04
N LEU A 565 -11.73 -21.56 18.40
CA LEU A 565 -11.48 -20.20 17.91
C LEU A 565 -11.20 -19.26 19.10
N GLN A 566 -9.97 -18.75 19.19
CA GLN A 566 -9.53 -17.85 20.27
C GLN A 566 -8.76 -16.65 19.73
N PRO A 567 -8.86 -15.47 20.37
CA PRO A 567 -8.00 -14.34 20.04
C PRO A 567 -6.57 -14.56 20.57
N LEU A 568 -5.58 -14.27 19.73
CA LEU A 568 -4.16 -14.17 20.14
C LEU A 568 -3.83 -12.78 20.71
N THR A 569 -4.50 -11.73 20.20
CA THR A 569 -4.33 -10.33 20.64
C THR A 569 -5.36 -9.90 21.67
N ASP A 570 -5.10 -8.81 22.41
CA ASP A 570 -6.07 -8.21 23.32
C ASP A 570 -7.26 -7.60 22.55
N VAL A 571 -8.42 -8.25 22.63
CA VAL A 571 -9.69 -7.80 22.02
C VAL A 571 -10.54 -6.92 22.95
N THR A 572 -10.07 -6.63 24.17
CA THR A 572 -10.81 -5.76 25.11
C THR A 572 -10.72 -4.28 24.76
N LYS A 573 -9.84 -3.92 23.83
CA LYS A 573 -9.59 -2.57 23.33
C LYS A 573 -9.58 -2.59 21.82
N ALA A 574 -9.96 -1.47 21.20
CA ALA A 574 -9.84 -1.32 19.77
C ALA A 574 -8.39 -1.49 19.31
N GLY A 575 -8.19 -2.31 18.29
CA GLY A 575 -6.87 -2.57 17.72
C GLY A 575 -6.88 -2.78 16.22
N TYR A 576 -5.77 -2.43 15.60
CA TYR A 576 -5.45 -2.83 14.23
C TYR A 576 -4.11 -3.54 14.26
N TYR A 577 -4.15 -4.86 14.05
CA TYR A 577 -2.99 -5.73 14.08
C TYR A 577 -2.69 -6.29 12.70
N ASP A 578 -1.40 -6.43 12.41
CA ASP A 578 -0.85 -7.25 11.34
C ASP A 578 0.10 -8.30 11.94
N ALA A 579 0.28 -9.42 11.25
CA ALA A 579 1.00 -10.57 11.76
C ALA A 579 1.84 -11.25 10.67
N SER A 580 3.13 -11.43 10.94
CA SER A 580 4.02 -12.22 10.08
C SER A 580 4.55 -13.41 10.89
N PHE A 581 4.05 -14.60 10.56
CA PHE A 581 4.38 -15.84 11.25
C PHE A 581 5.64 -16.48 10.68
N SER A 582 6.38 -17.18 11.55
CA SER A 582 7.42 -18.09 11.12
C SER A 582 6.83 -19.26 10.33
N ILE A 583 7.65 -19.92 9.50
CA ILE A 583 7.19 -20.96 8.56
C ILE A 583 6.44 -22.10 9.28
N GLY A 584 6.90 -22.50 10.46
CA GLY A 584 6.25 -23.54 11.27
C GLY A 584 5.11 -23.03 12.17
N GLY A 585 4.80 -21.72 12.14
CA GLY A 585 3.77 -21.11 12.97
C GLY A 585 4.11 -21.03 14.47
N GLY A 586 5.37 -21.27 14.86
CA GLY A 586 5.81 -21.24 16.26
C GLY A 586 6.13 -19.85 16.81
N TYR A 587 6.36 -18.86 15.94
CA TYR A 587 6.63 -17.47 16.31
C TYR A 587 5.86 -16.51 15.40
N VAL A 588 5.65 -15.30 15.88
CA VAL A 588 4.98 -14.24 15.11
C VAL A 588 5.59 -12.88 15.41
N LEU A 589 5.92 -12.13 14.35
CA LEU A 589 6.09 -10.69 14.42
C LEU A 589 4.70 -10.05 14.45
N LEU A 590 4.29 -9.63 15.64
CA LEU A 590 3.04 -8.93 15.84
C LEU A 590 3.26 -7.42 15.69
N SER A 591 2.53 -6.81 14.76
CA SER A 591 2.56 -5.37 14.51
C SER A 591 1.24 -4.75 14.93
N TYR A 592 1.26 -3.92 15.98
CA TYR A 592 0.12 -3.08 16.35
C TYR A 592 0.24 -1.76 15.61
N ASP A 593 -0.66 -1.51 14.67
CA ASP A 593 -0.65 -0.34 13.80
C ASP A 593 -1.55 0.79 14.31
N GLY A 594 -2.36 0.59 15.35
CA GLY A 594 -3.17 1.64 15.96
C GLY A 594 -4.38 1.15 16.75
N PRO A 595 -5.17 2.05 17.35
CA PRO A 595 -5.17 3.50 17.10
C PRO A 595 -4.15 4.31 17.92
N ARG A 596 -3.46 3.68 18.89
CA ARG A 596 -2.37 4.35 19.65
C ARG A 596 -1.04 4.28 18.90
N VAL A 597 0.02 4.80 19.51
CA VAL A 597 1.39 4.73 18.96
C VAL A 597 1.70 3.29 18.51
N PRO A 598 2.02 3.09 17.22
CA PRO A 598 2.33 1.77 16.69
C PRO A 598 3.55 1.14 17.35
N TRP A 599 3.55 -0.17 17.49
CA TRP A 599 4.69 -0.93 18.00
C TRP A 599 4.76 -2.31 17.33
N GLN A 600 5.93 -2.92 17.42
CA GLN A 600 6.17 -4.28 16.95
C GLN A 600 6.91 -5.09 18.00
N LYS A 601 6.52 -6.36 18.13
CA LYS A 601 7.23 -7.33 18.95
C LYS A 601 7.13 -8.72 18.33
N VAL A 602 8.17 -9.52 18.54
CA VAL A 602 8.12 -10.95 18.25
C VAL A 602 7.72 -11.69 19.51
N ILE A 603 6.78 -12.61 19.39
CA ILE A 603 6.38 -13.53 20.46
C ILE A 603 6.36 -14.98 19.95
N ASN A 604 6.50 -15.95 20.85
CA ASN A 604 6.11 -17.32 20.55
C ASN A 604 4.58 -17.41 20.45
N THR A 605 4.09 -18.28 19.58
CA THR A 605 2.66 -18.58 19.51
C THR A 605 2.24 -19.48 20.68
N PRO A 606 0.94 -19.54 21.05
CA PRO A 606 0.49 -20.36 22.18
C PRO A 606 0.76 -21.86 22.03
N SER A 607 0.95 -22.35 20.80
CA SER A 607 1.28 -23.75 20.53
C SER A 607 2.75 -24.06 20.76
N ASN A 608 3.64 -23.06 20.65
CA ASN A 608 5.05 -23.20 20.91
C ASN A 608 5.36 -23.00 22.39
N GLN A 609 5.81 -24.07 23.05
CA GLN A 609 6.11 -24.07 24.48
C GLN A 609 7.39 -23.33 24.86
N ASN A 610 8.23 -22.93 23.89
CA ASN A 610 9.45 -22.18 24.13
C ASN A 610 9.12 -20.69 24.29
N PRO A 611 9.11 -20.13 25.51
CA PRO A 611 8.68 -18.76 25.72
C PRO A 611 9.66 -17.80 25.04
N PHE A 612 9.13 -16.84 24.28
CA PHE A 612 9.91 -15.82 23.62
C PHE A 612 9.10 -14.53 23.54
N GLU A 613 9.72 -13.40 23.90
CA GLU A 613 9.17 -12.07 23.68
C GLU A 613 10.32 -11.08 23.47
N GLU A 614 10.31 -10.36 22.35
CA GLU A 614 11.27 -9.31 22.04
C GLU A 614 10.55 -8.12 21.43
N ILE A 615 10.78 -6.93 21.98
CA ILE A 615 10.26 -5.68 21.41
C ILE A 615 11.18 -5.27 20.26
N ILE A 616 10.61 -5.11 19.07
CA ILE A 616 11.33 -4.72 17.86
C ILE A 616 11.28 -3.21 17.65
N GLU A 617 10.13 -2.58 17.86
CA GLU A 617 9.95 -1.13 17.72
C GLU A 617 8.85 -0.61 18.64
N GLN A 618 9.10 0.53 19.30
CA GLN A 618 8.11 1.21 20.16
C GLN A 618 7.69 2.59 19.63
N ASN A 619 8.33 3.06 18.57
CA ASN A 619 8.12 4.36 17.96
C ASN A 619 8.26 5.52 18.95
N GLU A 620 9.33 5.52 19.76
CA GLU A 620 9.55 6.54 20.80
C GLU A 620 9.61 7.98 20.24
N GLN A 621 10.18 8.17 19.05
CA GLN A 621 10.24 9.49 18.40
C GLN A 621 8.84 9.98 18.06
N LEU A 622 8.01 9.11 17.48
CA LEU A 622 6.62 9.42 17.16
C LEU A 622 5.83 9.73 18.44
N SER A 623 6.04 8.95 19.51
CA SER A 623 5.46 9.22 20.83
C SER A 623 5.80 10.63 21.34
N LYS A 624 7.06 11.04 21.26
CA LYS A 624 7.51 12.40 21.61
C LYS A 624 6.93 13.48 20.70
N MET A 625 6.68 13.17 19.42
CA MET A 625 6.03 14.11 18.49
C MET A 625 4.56 14.30 18.83
N ILE A 626 3.83 13.24 19.15
CA ILE A 626 2.42 13.30 19.54
C ILE A 626 2.24 14.23 20.77
N GLU A 627 3.15 14.19 21.74
CA GLU A 627 3.13 15.09 22.91
C GLU A 627 3.36 16.58 22.55
N LYS A 628 3.99 16.87 21.40
CA LYS A 628 4.42 18.22 21.02
C LYS A 628 3.42 18.94 20.11
N TYR A 629 2.62 18.21 19.34
CA TYR A 629 1.71 18.78 18.35
C TYR A 629 0.24 18.56 18.72
N ALA A 630 -0.59 19.50 18.31
CA ALA A 630 -2.02 19.43 18.52
C ALA A 630 -2.65 18.60 17.39
N LEU A 631 -2.76 17.29 17.60
CA LEU A 631 -3.41 16.35 16.67
C LEU A 631 -4.94 16.41 16.79
N PRO A 632 -5.69 16.07 15.72
CA PRO A 632 -7.14 16.09 15.77
C PRO A 632 -7.70 15.00 16.69
N ALA A 633 -8.90 15.21 17.21
CA ALA A 633 -9.63 14.16 17.89
C ALA A 633 -10.40 13.33 16.86
N GLU A 634 -10.21 12.02 16.86
CA GLU A 634 -10.96 11.08 16.02
C GLU A 634 -12.18 10.54 16.75
N ILE A 635 -13.35 10.74 16.16
CA ILE A 635 -14.63 10.26 16.68
C ILE A 635 -15.19 9.23 15.72
N TYR A 636 -15.03 7.96 16.09
CA TYR A 636 -15.63 6.85 15.37
C TYR A 636 -17.09 6.68 15.75
N GLN A 637 -17.94 6.59 14.74
CA GLN A 637 -19.38 6.40 14.89
C GLN A 637 -19.93 5.67 13.67
N ASN A 638 -21.19 5.25 13.76
CA ASN A 638 -21.89 4.65 12.64
C ASN A 638 -22.98 5.60 12.16
N ILE A 639 -23.31 5.53 10.87
CA ILE A 639 -24.52 6.13 10.30
C ILE A 639 -25.32 5.02 9.61
N THR A 640 -26.65 5.08 9.72
CA THR A 640 -27.53 4.17 8.99
C THR A 640 -28.21 4.91 7.85
N ILE A 641 -27.98 4.46 6.62
CA ILE A 641 -28.59 4.98 5.39
C ILE A 641 -29.33 3.83 4.71
N ASP A 642 -30.62 4.01 4.44
CA ASP A 642 -31.48 2.99 3.80
C ASP A 642 -31.36 1.57 4.43
N ASN A 643 -31.26 1.50 5.77
CA ASN A 643 -31.04 0.29 6.58
C ASN A 643 -29.64 -0.37 6.48
N VAL A 644 -28.67 0.27 5.83
CA VAL A 644 -27.26 -0.16 5.84
C VAL A 644 -26.50 0.66 6.87
N THR A 645 -25.76 -0.01 7.76
CA THR A 645 -24.92 0.65 8.76
C THR A 645 -23.51 0.82 8.22
N LEU A 646 -23.04 2.06 8.17
CA LEU A 646 -21.79 2.48 7.56
C LEU A 646 -20.87 3.10 8.61
N GLN A 647 -19.58 2.90 8.43
CA GLN A 647 -18.56 3.35 9.38
C GLN A 647 -18.12 4.77 9.04
N VAL A 648 -18.06 5.64 10.05
CA VAL A 648 -17.64 7.03 9.90
C VAL A 648 -16.59 7.41 10.94
N VAL A 649 -15.56 8.12 10.51
CA VAL A 649 -14.65 8.85 11.42
C VAL A 649 -14.76 10.34 11.19
N GLU A 650 -15.06 11.08 12.25
CA GLU A 650 -15.05 12.55 12.28
C GLU A 650 -13.78 13.02 12.98
N ARG A 651 -12.89 13.70 12.25
CA ARG A 651 -11.69 14.36 12.79
C ARG A 651 -12.05 15.79 13.17
N ARG A 652 -11.96 16.10 14.46
CA ARG A 652 -12.22 17.43 15.00
C ARG A 652 -10.93 18.20 15.23
N PRO A 653 -10.94 19.53 15.00
CA PRO A 653 -9.79 20.37 15.30
C PRO A 653 -9.43 20.31 16.80
N PRO A 654 -8.16 20.49 17.16
CA PRO A 654 -7.76 20.74 18.54
C PRO A 654 -8.54 21.91 19.14
N HIS A 655 -8.88 21.81 20.43
CA HIS A 655 -9.75 22.79 21.11
C HIS A 655 -11.13 22.99 20.46
N PHE A 656 -11.68 21.93 19.84
CA PHE A 656 -13.02 21.93 19.30
C PHE A 656 -14.03 22.57 20.25
N ASN A 657 -14.81 23.53 19.74
CA ASN A 657 -15.83 24.25 20.49
C ASN A 657 -17.20 23.98 19.86
N PRO A 658 -18.10 23.25 20.53
CA PRO A 658 -19.40 22.89 19.97
C PRO A 658 -20.35 24.08 19.70
N VAL A 659 -20.01 25.28 20.15
CA VAL A 659 -20.78 26.52 19.89
C VAL A 659 -20.35 27.19 18.57
N LYS A 660 -19.13 26.91 18.08
CA LYS A 660 -18.65 27.44 16.80
C LYS A 660 -19.20 26.61 15.64
N LYS A 661 -19.33 27.26 14.48
CA LYS A 661 -19.62 26.62 13.20
C LYS A 661 -18.30 26.36 12.46
N TYR A 662 -18.15 25.15 11.93
CA TYR A 662 -16.96 24.70 11.23
C TYR A 662 -17.32 24.25 9.81
N PRO A 663 -16.57 24.70 8.79
CA PRO A 663 -16.55 24.07 7.49
C PRO A 663 -16.18 22.58 7.58
N VAL A 664 -16.64 21.79 6.63
CA VAL A 664 -16.45 20.33 6.62
C VAL A 664 -15.83 19.87 5.31
N LEU A 665 -14.68 19.20 5.39
CA LEU A 665 -14.09 18.49 4.26
C LEU A 665 -14.43 17.00 4.38
N PHE A 666 -15.12 16.45 3.41
CA PHE A 666 -15.23 15.01 3.21
C PHE A 666 -13.99 14.52 2.46
N TRP A 667 -13.42 13.41 2.90
CA TRP A 667 -12.39 12.68 2.18
C TRP A 667 -12.83 11.24 1.97
N LEU A 668 -12.59 10.72 0.77
CA LEU A 668 -12.91 9.35 0.41
C LEU A 668 -11.92 8.76 -0.61
N TYR A 669 -11.78 7.44 -0.54
CA TYR A 669 -11.41 6.61 -1.69
C TYR A 669 -12.68 5.94 -2.25
N GLY A 670 -13.31 5.04 -1.49
CA GLY A 670 -14.64 4.49 -1.79
C GLY A 670 -14.68 3.41 -2.88
N GLY A 671 -13.52 2.90 -3.32
CA GLY A 671 -13.43 1.81 -4.28
C GLY A 671 -14.01 0.49 -3.74
N PRO A 672 -14.48 -0.43 -4.62
CA PRO A 672 -14.91 -1.77 -4.23
C PRO A 672 -13.87 -2.47 -3.35
N GLY A 673 -14.30 -3.05 -2.23
CA GLY A 673 -13.45 -3.78 -1.29
C GLY A 673 -12.51 -2.92 -0.44
N SER A 674 -12.33 -1.62 -0.75
CA SER A 674 -11.44 -0.73 0.00
C SER A 674 -11.95 -0.41 1.41
N GLN A 675 -11.09 0.13 2.27
CA GLN A 675 -11.48 0.60 3.61
C GLN A 675 -10.65 1.82 4.02
N SER A 676 -11.32 2.93 4.36
CA SER A 676 -10.70 4.18 4.82
C SER A 676 -11.03 4.54 6.27
N VAL A 677 -12.05 3.91 6.86
CA VAL A 677 -12.47 4.06 8.26
C VAL A 677 -12.02 2.83 9.04
N ASP A 678 -10.77 2.85 9.48
CA ASP A 678 -10.19 1.78 10.31
C ASP A 678 -9.64 2.29 11.64
N ARG A 679 -8.67 1.60 12.26
CA ARG A 679 -8.04 1.99 13.53
C ARG A 679 -6.53 2.17 13.39
N ARG A 680 -5.98 2.26 12.17
CA ARG A 680 -4.55 2.51 11.96
C ARG A 680 -4.20 3.94 12.39
N PHE A 681 -3.09 4.09 13.08
CA PHE A 681 -2.53 5.39 13.39
C PHE A 681 -1.99 6.04 12.11
N SER A 682 -2.44 7.26 11.83
CA SER A 682 -1.96 8.09 10.74
C SER A 682 -1.96 9.57 11.12
N VAL A 683 -1.01 10.33 10.55
CA VAL A 683 -1.03 11.79 10.55
C VAL A 683 -0.78 12.24 9.12
N ASP A 684 -1.87 12.54 8.44
CA ASP A 684 -2.01 12.74 7.00
C ASP A 684 -2.48 14.15 6.65
N PHE A 685 -2.82 14.39 5.37
CA PHE A 685 -3.33 15.70 4.93
C PHE A 685 -4.61 16.10 5.67
N GLN A 686 -5.47 15.14 5.99
CA GLN A 686 -6.72 15.28 6.71
C GLN A 686 -6.44 15.74 8.15
N SER A 687 -5.37 15.22 8.76
CA SER A 687 -4.86 15.68 10.04
C SER A 687 -4.37 17.13 9.97
N TYR A 688 -3.66 17.52 8.90
CA TYR A 688 -3.28 18.91 8.67
C TYR A 688 -4.50 19.84 8.51
N VAL A 689 -5.49 19.43 7.71
CA VAL A 689 -6.74 20.19 7.49
C VAL A 689 -7.47 20.39 8.83
N ALA A 690 -7.62 19.33 9.61
CA ALA A 690 -8.30 19.41 10.90
C ALA A 690 -7.50 20.23 11.92
N SER A 691 -6.21 19.97 12.08
CA SER A 691 -5.40 20.61 13.12
C SER A 691 -4.98 22.05 12.82
N THR A 692 -4.67 22.35 11.56
CA THR A 692 -4.00 23.60 11.17
C THR A 692 -4.96 24.57 10.50
N LEU A 693 -5.76 24.08 9.54
CA LEU A 693 -6.80 24.91 8.92
C LEU A 693 -8.02 25.05 9.84
N GLY A 694 -8.18 24.13 10.80
CA GLY A 694 -9.22 24.22 11.83
C GLY A 694 -10.59 23.78 11.35
N TYR A 695 -10.67 22.95 10.30
CA TYR A 695 -11.92 22.43 9.74
C TYR A 695 -12.26 21.07 10.35
N ILE A 696 -13.51 20.61 10.17
CA ILE A 696 -13.86 19.21 10.46
C ILE A 696 -13.53 18.38 9.21
N VAL A 697 -12.94 17.20 9.40
CA VAL A 697 -12.80 16.22 8.30
C VAL A 697 -13.68 15.01 8.58
N VAL A 698 -14.42 14.55 7.59
CA VAL A 698 -15.29 13.38 7.67
C VAL A 698 -14.87 12.36 6.65
N THR A 699 -14.75 11.11 7.07
CA THR A 699 -14.50 9.97 6.19
C THR A 699 -15.57 8.94 6.46
N VAL A 700 -16.25 8.49 5.41
CA VAL A 700 -17.27 7.45 5.48
C VAL A 700 -16.95 6.37 4.47
N ASP A 701 -16.92 5.13 4.96
CA ASP A 701 -16.89 3.94 4.13
C ASP A 701 -18.34 3.58 3.78
N GLY A 702 -18.72 3.91 2.54
CA GLY A 702 -20.06 3.67 2.00
C GLY A 702 -20.28 2.23 1.55
N ARG A 703 -21.47 1.93 0.99
CA ARG A 703 -21.67 0.69 0.24
C ARG A 703 -20.59 0.53 -0.83
N GLY A 704 -20.19 -0.70 -1.14
CA GLY A 704 -19.02 -0.98 -1.98
C GLY A 704 -17.74 -1.31 -1.21
N THR A 705 -17.52 -0.70 -0.04
CA THR A 705 -16.29 -0.92 0.75
C THR A 705 -16.24 -2.29 1.43
N GLY A 706 -15.04 -2.71 1.87
CA GLY A 706 -14.80 -4.01 2.48
C GLY A 706 -15.26 -4.15 3.94
N HIS A 707 -15.34 -5.40 4.43
CA HIS A 707 -15.57 -5.75 5.83
C HIS A 707 -16.92 -5.36 6.43
N ILE A 708 -17.89 -5.01 5.59
CA ILE A 708 -19.28 -4.71 5.97
C ILE A 708 -20.28 -5.76 5.44
N GLY A 709 -19.77 -6.93 5.06
CA GLY A 709 -20.54 -8.03 4.49
C GLY A 709 -20.87 -7.84 3.01
N ARG A 710 -21.08 -8.95 2.31
CA ARG A 710 -21.26 -8.97 0.85
C ARG A 710 -22.47 -8.19 0.38
N ALA A 711 -23.60 -8.27 1.07
CA ALA A 711 -24.80 -7.54 0.66
C ALA A 711 -24.59 -6.01 0.54
N ALA A 712 -23.74 -5.42 1.39
CA ALA A 712 -23.40 -4.00 1.31
C ALA A 712 -22.19 -3.73 0.38
N ARG A 713 -21.26 -4.67 0.26
CA ARG A 713 -20.09 -4.61 -0.63
C ARG A 713 -20.47 -4.77 -2.10
N THR A 714 -21.29 -5.75 -2.47
CA THR A 714 -21.52 -6.13 -3.87
C THR A 714 -22.62 -5.33 -4.59
N ILE A 715 -23.45 -4.60 -3.84
CA ILE A 715 -24.59 -3.84 -4.39
C ILE A 715 -24.19 -2.76 -5.42
N VAL A 716 -22.92 -2.38 -5.45
CA VAL A 716 -22.36 -1.41 -6.42
C VAL A 716 -22.07 -2.04 -7.78
N ARG A 717 -22.03 -3.38 -7.88
CA ARG A 717 -21.69 -4.08 -9.13
C ARG A 717 -22.65 -3.67 -10.26
N GLY A 718 -22.07 -3.38 -11.41
CA GLY A 718 -22.77 -2.93 -12.62
C GLY A 718 -23.23 -1.47 -12.58
N ASN A 719 -23.06 -0.73 -11.48
CA ASN A 719 -23.56 0.63 -11.34
C ASN A 719 -22.67 1.47 -10.39
N LEU A 720 -21.35 1.40 -10.59
CA LEU A 720 -20.38 2.11 -9.76
C LEU A 720 -20.69 3.62 -9.70
N GLY A 721 -20.55 4.18 -8.51
CA GLY A 721 -20.73 5.59 -8.23
C GLY A 721 -22.15 6.03 -7.89
N TYR A 722 -23.16 5.16 -7.95
CA TYR A 722 -24.53 5.52 -7.55
C TYR A 722 -24.77 5.41 -6.03
N TRP A 723 -24.50 4.24 -5.46
CA TRP A 723 -24.74 3.99 -4.03
C TRP A 723 -23.68 4.67 -3.18
N GLU A 724 -22.44 4.62 -3.64
CA GLU A 724 -21.29 5.23 -2.99
C GLU A 724 -21.50 6.76 -2.87
N ALA A 725 -21.92 7.42 -3.95
CA ALA A 725 -22.19 8.86 -3.94
C ALA A 725 -23.39 9.20 -3.06
N ARG A 726 -24.46 8.39 -3.11
CA ARG A 726 -25.62 8.55 -2.21
C ARG A 726 -25.20 8.50 -0.74
N ASP A 727 -24.31 7.58 -0.37
CA ASP A 727 -23.85 7.44 1.00
C ASP A 727 -23.03 8.65 1.47
N GLN A 728 -22.22 9.25 0.57
CA GLN A 728 -21.54 10.52 0.84
C GLN A 728 -22.54 11.66 1.04
N ILE A 729 -23.52 11.80 0.15
CA ILE A 729 -24.53 12.89 0.18
C ILE A 729 -25.40 12.81 1.43
N GLU A 730 -25.94 11.65 1.75
CA GLU A 730 -26.82 11.49 2.91
C GLU A 730 -26.03 11.63 4.23
N THR A 731 -24.76 11.19 4.27
CA THR A 731 -23.86 11.47 5.40
C THR A 731 -23.60 12.98 5.52
N ALA A 732 -23.30 13.68 4.43
CA ALA A 732 -23.10 15.13 4.43
C ALA A 732 -24.36 15.89 4.88
N LYS A 733 -25.56 15.49 4.44
CA LYS A 733 -26.84 16.05 4.92
C LYS A 733 -27.05 15.82 6.41
N ALA A 734 -26.66 14.65 6.94
CA ALA A 734 -26.71 14.38 8.37
C ALA A 734 -25.71 15.27 9.14
N TRP A 735 -24.53 15.52 8.58
CA TRP A 735 -23.54 16.42 9.17
C TRP A 735 -23.96 17.88 9.12
N ALA A 736 -24.56 18.35 8.03
CA ALA A 736 -25.09 19.70 7.86
C ALA A 736 -26.13 20.07 8.94
N LYS A 737 -26.81 19.07 9.52
CA LYS A 737 -27.79 19.25 10.62
C LYS A 737 -27.13 19.39 11.99
N LYS A 738 -25.84 19.09 12.15
CA LYS A 738 -25.13 19.18 13.43
C LYS A 738 -24.98 20.66 13.84
N PRO A 739 -25.14 20.98 15.14
CA PRO A 739 -25.18 22.36 15.61
C PRO A 739 -23.85 23.12 15.43
N TYR A 740 -22.74 22.41 15.24
CA TYR A 740 -21.41 22.97 15.03
C TYR A 740 -20.93 22.93 13.57
N VAL A 741 -21.75 22.46 12.62
CA VAL A 741 -21.38 22.42 11.20
C VAL A 741 -21.88 23.69 10.50
N ASP A 742 -20.99 24.28 9.71
CA ASP A 742 -21.35 25.26 8.68
C ASP A 742 -21.83 24.50 7.44
N LYS A 743 -23.13 24.59 7.17
CA LYS A 743 -23.80 23.83 6.10
C LYS A 743 -23.55 24.41 4.71
N ASP A 744 -23.06 25.65 4.63
CA ASP A 744 -22.83 26.36 3.36
C ASP A 744 -21.38 26.18 2.87
N HIS A 745 -20.54 25.49 3.67
CA HIS A 745 -19.12 25.21 3.39
C HIS A 745 -18.80 23.73 3.60
N ILE A 746 -19.34 22.87 2.73
CA ILE A 746 -19.02 21.45 2.67
C ILE A 746 -18.33 21.14 1.35
N ALA A 747 -17.12 20.58 1.44
CA ALA A 747 -16.32 20.15 0.31
C ALA A 747 -16.09 18.64 0.34
N ILE A 748 -15.77 18.04 -0.80
CA ILE A 748 -15.36 16.64 -0.90
C ILE A 748 -14.11 16.48 -1.77
N TRP A 749 -13.20 15.59 -1.42
CA TRP A 749 -12.02 15.33 -2.24
C TRP A 749 -11.54 13.88 -2.20
N GLY A 750 -10.88 13.47 -3.27
CA GLY A 750 -10.28 12.15 -3.39
C GLY A 750 -9.35 12.03 -4.60
N TRP A 751 -8.62 10.92 -4.65
CA TRP A 751 -7.62 10.59 -5.67
C TRP A 751 -7.99 9.26 -6.34
N SER A 752 -7.72 9.10 -7.64
CA SER A 752 -7.99 7.86 -8.38
C SER A 752 -9.49 7.51 -8.37
N TYR A 753 -9.87 6.34 -7.86
CA TYR A 753 -11.28 6.02 -7.57
C TYR A 753 -11.93 7.08 -6.67
N GLY A 754 -11.22 7.64 -5.69
CA GLY A 754 -11.71 8.76 -4.89
C GLY A 754 -11.93 10.04 -5.70
N GLY A 755 -11.16 10.25 -6.77
CA GLY A 755 -11.35 11.33 -7.72
C GLY A 755 -12.61 11.13 -8.57
N PHE A 756 -12.81 9.90 -9.07
CA PHE A 756 -14.06 9.47 -9.70
C PHE A 756 -15.26 9.73 -8.77
N MET A 757 -15.17 9.26 -7.53
CA MET A 757 -16.22 9.42 -6.52
C MET A 757 -16.47 10.87 -6.16
N THR A 758 -15.44 11.71 -6.13
CA THR A 758 -15.59 13.15 -5.94
C THR A 758 -16.46 13.74 -7.05
N LEU A 759 -16.10 13.53 -8.32
CA LEU A 759 -16.87 14.06 -9.45
C LEU A 759 -18.29 13.48 -9.51
N LYS A 760 -18.43 12.18 -9.26
CA LYS A 760 -19.75 11.52 -9.29
C LYS A 760 -20.67 12.00 -8.19
N THR A 761 -20.12 12.24 -6.99
CA THR A 761 -20.86 12.81 -5.87
C THR A 761 -21.33 14.23 -6.19
N LEU A 762 -20.47 15.08 -6.75
CA LEU A 762 -20.84 16.44 -7.16
C LEU A 762 -21.91 16.45 -8.26
N GLU A 763 -21.83 15.52 -9.21
CA GLU A 763 -22.82 15.35 -10.27
C GLU A 763 -24.18 14.91 -9.71
N GLN A 764 -24.20 13.92 -8.82
CA GLN A 764 -25.45 13.40 -8.25
C GLN A 764 -26.09 14.36 -7.23
N ASP A 765 -25.28 15.12 -6.48
CA ASP A 765 -25.75 16.10 -5.51
C ASP A 765 -26.23 17.40 -6.17
N ALA A 766 -25.64 17.78 -7.30
CA ALA A 766 -25.93 19.01 -8.04
C ALA A 766 -25.90 20.27 -7.14
N GLY A 767 -24.84 20.41 -6.32
CA GLY A 767 -24.61 21.58 -5.47
C GLY A 767 -25.54 21.73 -4.25
N GLN A 768 -26.42 20.77 -3.98
CA GLN A 768 -27.41 20.87 -2.90
C GLN A 768 -26.80 20.77 -1.50
N THR A 769 -25.77 19.92 -1.35
CA THR A 769 -25.11 19.59 -0.09
C THR A 769 -23.62 19.91 -0.15
N PHE A 770 -22.94 19.51 -1.22
CA PHE A 770 -21.53 19.80 -1.46
C PHE A 770 -21.40 21.01 -2.38
N GLN A 771 -20.79 22.09 -1.89
CA GLN A 771 -20.57 23.29 -2.70
C GLN A 771 -19.30 23.16 -3.54
N TYR A 772 -18.35 22.35 -3.06
CA TYR A 772 -17.00 22.28 -3.58
C TYR A 772 -16.50 20.85 -3.70
N GLY A 773 -15.60 20.59 -4.66
CA GLY A 773 -14.80 19.37 -4.59
C GLY A 773 -13.50 19.41 -5.37
N MET A 774 -12.58 18.52 -5.00
CA MET A 774 -11.23 18.44 -5.58
C MET A 774 -10.91 17.00 -5.96
N ALA A 775 -10.83 16.72 -7.26
CA ALA A 775 -10.59 15.39 -7.80
C ALA A 775 -9.17 15.29 -8.38
N VAL A 776 -8.38 14.33 -7.89
CA VAL A 776 -7.01 14.08 -8.40
C VAL A 776 -6.98 12.76 -9.17
N SER A 777 -6.40 12.78 -10.37
CA SER A 777 -6.36 11.67 -11.35
C SER A 777 -7.67 10.88 -11.41
N PRO A 778 -8.84 11.51 -11.67
CA PRO A 778 -10.12 10.82 -11.63
C PRO A 778 -10.32 9.92 -12.85
N VAL A 779 -10.83 8.70 -12.62
CA VAL A 779 -11.54 7.97 -13.68
C VAL A 779 -12.83 8.73 -13.99
N THR A 780 -13.08 8.99 -15.27
CA THR A 780 -14.27 9.75 -15.71
C THR A 780 -15.22 8.90 -16.55
N ASP A 781 -14.69 7.82 -17.10
CA ASP A 781 -15.41 6.83 -17.88
C ASP A 781 -14.71 5.49 -17.73
N TRP A 782 -15.41 4.50 -17.17
CA TRP A 782 -14.85 3.17 -16.91
C TRP A 782 -14.40 2.45 -18.20
N ARG A 783 -14.88 2.86 -19.38
CA ARG A 783 -14.40 2.35 -20.68
C ARG A 783 -12.93 2.70 -20.97
N PHE A 784 -12.35 3.65 -20.24
CA PHE A 784 -10.95 4.07 -20.43
C PHE A 784 -9.97 3.37 -19.49
N TYR A 785 -10.47 2.60 -18.54
CA TYR A 785 -9.68 1.91 -17.52
C TYR A 785 -9.48 0.43 -17.88
N ASP A 786 -8.57 -0.26 -17.18
CA ASP A 786 -8.18 -1.63 -17.53
C ASP A 786 -9.37 -2.60 -17.39
N SER A 787 -9.40 -3.60 -18.25
CA SER A 787 -10.50 -4.56 -18.37
C SER A 787 -10.61 -5.51 -17.19
N ILE A 788 -9.50 -6.01 -16.62
CA ILE A 788 -9.56 -7.02 -15.55
C ILE A 788 -10.17 -6.42 -14.29
N TYR A 789 -9.73 -5.22 -13.89
CA TYR A 789 -10.34 -4.47 -12.79
C TYR A 789 -11.77 -4.09 -13.11
N THR A 790 -11.99 -3.41 -14.25
CA THR A 790 -13.28 -2.77 -14.53
C THR A 790 -14.38 -3.81 -14.71
N GLU A 791 -14.14 -4.88 -15.46
CA GLU A 791 -15.18 -5.84 -15.82
C GLU A 791 -15.55 -6.77 -14.65
N ARG A 792 -14.67 -6.93 -13.65
CA ARG A 792 -15.01 -7.55 -12.35
C ARG A 792 -16.17 -6.82 -11.66
N TYR A 793 -16.18 -5.48 -11.74
CA TYR A 793 -17.17 -4.65 -11.05
C TYR A 793 -18.27 -4.10 -11.95
N MET A 794 -18.06 -4.01 -13.26
CA MET A 794 -18.98 -3.37 -14.22
C MET A 794 -19.48 -4.30 -15.33
N HIS A 795 -19.08 -5.57 -15.35
CA HIS A 795 -19.22 -6.43 -16.53
C HIS A 795 -18.51 -5.83 -17.75
N THR A 796 -18.59 -6.50 -18.90
CA THR A 796 -18.18 -5.92 -20.18
C THR A 796 -19.15 -4.80 -20.61
N PRO A 797 -18.70 -3.78 -21.36
CA PRO A 797 -19.59 -2.76 -21.93
C PRO A 797 -20.72 -3.32 -22.79
N GLU A 798 -20.51 -4.47 -23.42
CA GLU A 798 -21.50 -5.19 -24.21
C GLU A 798 -22.62 -5.81 -23.34
N HIS A 799 -22.28 -6.31 -22.16
CA HIS A 799 -23.23 -6.90 -21.22
C HIS A 799 -23.89 -5.88 -20.28
N ASN A 800 -23.27 -4.72 -20.07
CA ASN A 800 -23.79 -3.69 -19.16
C ASN A 800 -23.71 -2.25 -19.73
N PRO A 801 -24.24 -1.98 -20.94
CA PRO A 801 -24.08 -0.66 -21.58
C PRO A 801 -24.63 0.49 -20.71
N THR A 802 -25.78 0.27 -20.08
CA THR A 802 -26.44 1.27 -19.22
C THR A 802 -25.67 1.53 -17.93
N GLY A 803 -25.03 0.52 -17.34
CA GLY A 803 -24.15 0.74 -16.19
C GLY A 803 -22.97 1.64 -16.55
N TYR A 804 -22.30 1.39 -17.68
CA TYR A 804 -21.21 2.25 -18.13
C TYR A 804 -21.68 3.69 -18.42
N GLU A 805 -22.86 3.86 -19.02
CA GLU A 805 -23.47 5.19 -19.22
C GLU A 805 -23.77 5.89 -17.90
N HIS A 806 -24.36 5.16 -16.93
CA HIS A 806 -24.71 5.70 -15.62
C HIS A 806 -23.50 6.01 -14.76
N SER A 807 -22.43 5.22 -14.82
CA SER A 807 -21.24 5.43 -14.02
C SER A 807 -20.37 6.55 -14.58
N ALA A 808 -20.32 6.75 -15.90
CA ALA A 808 -19.55 7.85 -16.49
C ALA A 808 -19.99 9.22 -15.96
N ILE A 809 -19.03 10.15 -15.84
CA ILE A 809 -19.31 11.56 -15.56
C ILE A 809 -19.86 12.18 -16.86
N SER A 810 -21.14 12.52 -16.87
CA SER A 810 -21.92 12.79 -18.09
C SER A 810 -22.91 13.96 -17.98
N ASN A 811 -23.43 14.27 -16.79
CA ASN A 811 -24.37 15.36 -16.55
C ASN A 811 -23.66 16.66 -16.12
N MET A 812 -23.10 17.34 -17.11
CA MET A 812 -22.38 18.61 -16.90
C MET A 812 -23.28 19.72 -16.33
N THR A 813 -24.58 19.73 -16.66
CA THR A 813 -25.55 20.69 -16.12
C THR A 813 -25.71 20.55 -14.61
N ALA A 814 -25.63 19.32 -14.07
CA ALA A 814 -25.63 19.10 -12.63
C ALA A 814 -24.31 19.55 -12.00
N LEU A 815 -23.16 19.28 -12.63
CA LEU A 815 -21.87 19.79 -12.19
C LEU A 815 -21.83 21.33 -12.14
N GLN A 816 -22.50 22.00 -13.09
CA GLN A 816 -22.63 23.45 -13.15
C GLN A 816 -23.38 24.06 -11.94
N GLN A 817 -24.21 23.28 -11.24
CA GLN A 817 -24.92 23.75 -10.04
C GLN A 817 -24.02 23.82 -8.79
N ASN A 818 -22.86 23.16 -8.80
CA ASN A 818 -21.87 23.28 -7.73
C ASN A 818 -21.25 24.69 -7.77
N VAL A 819 -20.71 25.18 -6.64
CA VAL A 819 -20.07 26.50 -6.61
C VAL A 819 -18.77 26.49 -7.39
N ARG A 820 -17.89 25.52 -7.10
CA ARG A 820 -16.63 25.33 -7.85
C ARG A 820 -16.04 23.95 -7.62
N PHE A 821 -15.34 23.38 -8.60
CA PHE A 821 -14.54 22.17 -8.40
C PHE A 821 -13.16 22.23 -9.07
N LEU A 822 -12.20 21.44 -8.57
CA LEU A 822 -10.84 21.35 -9.06
C LEU A 822 -10.57 19.95 -9.60
N VAL A 823 -9.96 19.87 -10.78
CA VAL A 823 -9.42 18.63 -11.34
C VAL A 823 -7.91 18.73 -11.49
N MET A 824 -7.18 17.72 -11.04
CA MET A 824 -5.72 17.67 -11.12
C MET A 824 -5.26 16.35 -11.71
N HIS A 825 -4.27 16.35 -12.61
CA HIS A 825 -3.87 15.13 -13.31
C HIS A 825 -2.42 15.20 -13.83
N GLY A 826 -1.70 14.07 -13.78
CA GLY A 826 -0.42 13.90 -14.49
C GLY A 826 -0.61 13.59 -15.98
N THR A 827 0.23 14.14 -16.86
CA THR A 827 0.12 13.86 -18.32
C THR A 827 0.60 12.47 -18.69
N ALA A 828 1.43 11.85 -17.85
CA ALA A 828 1.99 10.52 -18.05
C ALA A 828 1.44 9.50 -17.05
N ASP A 829 0.23 9.75 -16.52
CA ASP A 829 -0.50 8.83 -15.66
C ASP A 829 -0.70 7.50 -16.40
N ASP A 830 -0.02 6.47 -15.94
CA ASP A 830 0.07 5.13 -16.51
C ASP A 830 -0.98 4.18 -15.95
N ASN A 831 -1.77 4.65 -14.98
CA ASN A 831 -2.87 3.92 -14.37
C ASN A 831 -4.22 4.48 -14.84
N VAL A 832 -4.52 5.73 -14.47
CA VAL A 832 -5.69 6.48 -14.95
C VAL A 832 -5.22 7.41 -16.05
N HIS A 833 -5.21 6.95 -17.30
CA HIS A 833 -4.71 7.78 -18.40
C HIS A 833 -5.36 9.16 -18.48
N PHE A 834 -4.55 10.19 -18.78
CA PHE A 834 -4.97 11.58 -18.90
C PHE A 834 -6.13 11.82 -19.90
N GLN A 835 -6.36 10.86 -20.81
CA GLN A 835 -7.58 10.77 -21.64
C GLN A 835 -8.87 11.00 -20.83
N ASN A 836 -8.94 10.53 -19.59
CA ASN A 836 -10.09 10.73 -18.71
C ASN A 836 -10.39 12.22 -18.50
N THR A 837 -9.41 12.99 -18.00
CA THR A 837 -9.60 14.42 -17.78
C THR A 837 -9.82 15.19 -19.08
N LEU A 838 -9.14 14.83 -20.17
CA LEU A 838 -9.40 15.44 -21.48
C LEU A 838 -10.84 15.21 -21.96
N SER A 839 -11.38 14.00 -21.80
CA SER A 839 -12.76 13.68 -22.15
C SER A 839 -13.77 14.43 -21.28
N LEU A 840 -13.47 14.65 -19.99
CA LEU A 840 -14.29 15.48 -19.12
C LEU A 840 -14.30 16.95 -19.56
N ILE A 841 -13.12 17.51 -19.86
CA ILE A 841 -12.99 18.92 -20.31
C ILE A 841 -13.80 19.14 -21.59
N ASP A 842 -13.71 18.23 -22.58
CA ASP A 842 -14.50 18.32 -23.82
C ASP A 842 -16.01 18.35 -23.54
N LYS A 843 -16.50 17.54 -22.60
CA LYS A 843 -17.91 17.58 -22.17
C LYS A 843 -18.29 18.90 -21.51
N LEU A 844 -17.41 19.45 -20.66
CA LEU A 844 -17.63 20.75 -20.00
C LEU A 844 -17.68 21.89 -21.02
N ASP A 845 -16.79 21.89 -22.02
CA ASP A 845 -16.76 22.86 -23.12
C ASP A 845 -18.06 22.82 -23.93
N MET A 846 -18.51 21.62 -24.33
CA MET A 846 -19.76 21.43 -25.07
C MET A 846 -20.99 21.91 -24.29
N ALA A 847 -20.95 21.83 -22.95
CA ALA A 847 -22.05 22.23 -22.08
C ALA A 847 -21.96 23.69 -21.59
N GLY A 848 -20.88 24.42 -21.90
CA GLY A 848 -20.66 25.80 -21.45
C GLY A 848 -20.51 25.92 -19.92
N VAL A 849 -19.85 24.95 -19.30
CA VAL A 849 -19.61 24.91 -17.84
C VAL A 849 -18.26 25.55 -17.54
N GLU A 850 -18.22 26.53 -16.63
CA GLU A 850 -17.00 27.32 -16.33
C GLU A 850 -16.65 27.33 -14.83
N ASN A 851 -17.45 26.68 -13.97
CA ASN A 851 -17.28 26.65 -12.53
C ASN A 851 -16.21 25.63 -12.07
N TYR A 852 -15.11 25.50 -12.82
CA TYR A 852 -14.04 24.57 -12.49
C TYR A 852 -12.64 25.15 -12.69
N ASP A 853 -11.66 24.49 -12.07
CA ASP A 853 -10.22 24.71 -12.25
C ASP A 853 -9.55 23.41 -12.70
N VAL A 854 -8.48 23.51 -13.50
CA VAL A 854 -7.63 22.38 -13.87
C VAL A 854 -6.17 22.68 -13.55
N HIS A 855 -5.46 21.72 -12.97
CA HIS A 855 -4.00 21.71 -12.92
C HIS A 855 -3.46 20.45 -13.58
N VAL A 856 -2.55 20.60 -14.54
CA VAL A 856 -1.91 19.49 -15.23
C VAL A 856 -0.43 19.43 -14.85
N TYR A 857 0.05 18.25 -14.47
CA TYR A 857 1.44 18.01 -14.08
C TYR A 857 2.18 17.28 -15.20
N PRO A 858 3.15 17.91 -15.87
CA PRO A 858 3.92 17.28 -16.95
C PRO A 858 4.66 16.03 -16.49
N ASP A 859 4.70 15.00 -17.34
CA ASP A 859 5.47 13.75 -17.19
C ASP A 859 5.24 12.97 -15.89
N SER A 860 4.20 13.34 -15.16
CA SER A 860 3.82 12.77 -13.89
C SER A 860 2.99 11.52 -14.12
N ASP A 861 3.38 10.43 -13.46
CA ASP A 861 2.63 9.18 -13.34
C ASP A 861 1.41 9.34 -12.41
N HIS A 862 0.75 8.24 -12.06
CA HIS A 862 -0.44 8.26 -11.21
C HIS A 862 -0.21 8.86 -9.81
N SER A 863 1.02 8.81 -9.32
CA SER A 863 1.43 9.32 -8.01
C SER A 863 1.88 10.77 -8.05
N ILE A 864 2.12 11.32 -9.26
CA ILE A 864 2.42 12.72 -9.52
C ILE A 864 3.74 13.18 -8.84
N TYR A 865 4.77 12.33 -8.78
CA TYR A 865 6.04 12.70 -8.13
C TYR A 865 7.04 13.44 -9.03
N PHE A 866 6.85 13.47 -10.35
CA PHE A 866 7.84 14.05 -11.26
C PHE A 866 8.22 15.49 -10.86
N HIS A 867 9.52 15.69 -10.61
CA HIS A 867 10.08 16.90 -10.01
C HIS A 867 9.46 17.24 -8.63
N ASN A 868 8.67 18.31 -8.54
CA ASN A 868 8.04 18.77 -7.28
C ASN A 868 6.51 18.67 -7.33
N ALA A 869 5.97 17.94 -8.32
CA ALA A 869 4.55 17.93 -8.61
C ALA A 869 3.70 17.43 -7.42
N HIS A 870 4.15 16.40 -6.70
CA HIS A 870 3.39 15.81 -5.59
C HIS A 870 3.17 16.83 -4.46
N LYS A 871 4.23 17.54 -4.07
CA LYS A 871 4.10 18.64 -3.11
C LYS A 871 3.14 19.72 -3.62
N MET A 872 3.23 20.08 -4.90
CA MET A 872 2.35 21.07 -5.51
C MET A 872 0.88 20.65 -5.53
N VAL A 873 0.57 19.36 -5.66
CA VAL A 873 -0.79 18.83 -5.51
C VAL A 873 -1.35 19.20 -4.15
N TYR A 874 -0.64 18.90 -3.06
CA TYR A 874 -1.13 19.16 -1.71
C TYR A 874 -1.14 20.65 -1.33
N ASP A 875 -0.17 21.42 -1.80
CA ASP A 875 -0.19 22.89 -1.65
C ASP A 875 -1.40 23.48 -2.38
N ARG A 876 -1.76 22.94 -3.56
CA ARG A 876 -2.95 23.34 -4.31
C ARG A 876 -4.24 22.90 -3.63
N LEU A 877 -4.34 21.66 -3.14
CA LEU A 877 -5.49 21.18 -2.35
C LEU A 877 -5.73 22.10 -1.14
N SER A 878 -4.67 22.42 -0.40
CA SER A 878 -4.76 23.29 0.78
C SER A 878 -5.21 24.71 0.41
N SER A 879 -4.51 25.38 -0.51
CA SER A 879 -4.80 26.77 -0.89
C SER A 879 -6.16 26.93 -1.57
N TRP A 880 -6.55 25.97 -2.41
CA TRP A 880 -7.85 25.95 -3.06
C TRP A 880 -8.97 25.75 -2.04
N LEU A 881 -8.82 24.81 -1.09
CA LEU A 881 -9.80 24.58 -0.02
C LEU A 881 -9.98 25.81 0.88
N VAL A 882 -8.89 26.49 1.24
CA VAL A 882 -8.96 27.74 2.03
C VAL A 882 -9.74 28.82 1.28
N THR A 883 -9.53 28.93 -0.04
CA THR A 883 -10.29 29.87 -0.89
C THR A 883 -11.78 29.50 -0.95
N ALA A 884 -12.08 28.20 -1.05
CA ALA A 884 -13.44 27.67 -1.04
C ALA A 884 -14.20 28.02 0.24
N PHE A 885 -13.55 27.86 1.40
CA PHE A 885 -14.16 28.08 2.72
C PHE A 885 -14.05 29.51 3.23
N THR A 886 -13.58 30.45 2.40
CA THR A 886 -13.55 31.88 2.69
C THR A 886 -14.37 32.71 1.69
N ASP A 887 -15.27 32.06 0.94
CA ASP A 887 -16.15 32.67 -0.07
C ASP A 887 -15.40 33.43 -1.18
N GLY A 888 -14.15 33.06 -1.47
CA GLY A 888 -13.31 33.76 -2.44
C GLY A 888 -13.91 33.85 -3.85
N TRP A 889 -14.75 32.89 -4.24
CA TRP A 889 -15.42 32.86 -5.55
C TRP A 889 -16.88 33.33 -5.52
N GLN A 890 -17.57 33.27 -4.37
CA GLN A 890 -18.94 33.76 -4.27
C GLN A 890 -19.01 35.30 -4.36
N GLN A 891 -17.97 36.01 -3.92
CA GLN A 891 -17.91 37.47 -4.01
C GLN A 891 -17.81 38.01 -5.46
N GLY A 892 -17.44 37.17 -6.44
CA GLY A 892 -17.29 37.55 -7.86
C GLY A 892 -18.50 37.26 -8.76
N ASN A 893 -19.39 36.32 -8.38
CA ASN A 893 -20.44 35.81 -9.27
C ASN A 893 -21.75 36.61 -9.26
N SER A 894 -21.74 37.85 -8.76
CA SER A 894 -22.83 38.81 -9.00
C SER A 894 -22.67 39.51 -10.37
N VAL A 895 -22.42 38.72 -11.42
CA VAL A 895 -22.65 39.14 -12.81
C VAL A 895 -23.69 38.19 -13.39
N LEU A 896 -24.93 38.32 -12.94
CA LEU A 896 -26.05 37.75 -13.68
C LEU A 896 -26.07 38.41 -15.07
N PRO A 897 -26.26 37.65 -16.17
CA PRO A 897 -26.36 38.22 -17.49
C PRO A 897 -27.58 39.13 -17.52
N VAL A 898 -27.36 40.41 -17.78
CA VAL A 898 -28.42 41.35 -18.14
C VAL A 898 -29.04 40.81 -19.44
N THR A 899 -30.23 40.22 -19.33
CA THR A 899 -31.13 40.06 -20.48
C THR A 899 -32.26 41.07 -20.39
#